data_AF-A0AAW2DH63-F1
#
_entry.id   AF-A0AAW2DH63-F1
#
_cell.length_a   1.000
_cell.length_b   1.000
_cell.length_c   1.000
_cell.angle_alpha   90.00
_cell.angle_beta   90.00
_cell.angle_gamma   90.00
#
_symmetry.space_group_name_H-M   'P 1'
#
loop_
_entity.id
_entity.type
_entity.pdbx_description
1 polymer ?
#
loop_
_entity_poly.entity_id
_entity_poly.type
_entity_poly.pdbx_seq_one_letter_code
_entity_poly.pdbx_strand_id
1 'polypeptide(L)'
;MIFFLLAVSEELPKELILYPQTSHLEACQFVAEDHTAQLCLRVVQWLEDLASKALDLESKVQGSHVGTYLPSSGVWHHTQRYLKKGASNTNTVHHLDFDAPTREHAHQLPDDKKQDESLLEDVWTLLRAGRLEEACDLCRSAGQPWRAATLCPFGGLDLFPSVEALVKNGKNRILQAIELESGLGHQWRLWKWASYCASEKIAEQDGGKYEAAVYAAQCSNLIRMLPICTDWESACWAMAKSCLDVQVDLELARLPPGRMDQINSFGDVIDGSSGHSDGTVQPSRGPENWPVQVLNQQPRQLPALLQKLHSTETVHESVARACKEQQRQIEMILMLGDIPRLLDLIWSWIAPSEDDQDVFRPHGDPQMIRFGAHIVLVLRYLLADEMKDTFREKIMSVGDLILHMYAMFLFSKQHEELVGIYASQLARHRCVDLFVHMMELRLNSSVHVKYKIFLSAMEYLPFSSGDDSKGSFEEIIERILSRSRELKVGKYDKLSDVLEQHRLQSLQKAMVIQWLCFTPPSTITDVKDVSTKLLLRALIHSNILFREFALISMWRVPAMPIGAHKLLGFLAEPLKQLSEHQDNFEAFNVSDNLREFQDWSEYYSCDATYRNWLKIELENAEVSSIELSLEEKQRAISAAKETLDSSLLLLLRKENPWLAASEDPIYSSEEPLFLELHATAMLCLPSGECMSPDATVCTTLTSALYSSVTEDVVLNWQLMVNVSVSARDNYCIEVVLRCLAVAGDGIGPHELNDGGILGTIMAAGFKGELLRFQAGVTMEISRLDAWYSSKDGSIEGPATYIVRGLCHRCCLPEVILRCMQVSVSLLESGSPPESHDELIELVACPETGFLHLFSQQQLQEFLLFEREYSIFKMELQEELSC
;
A
#
# COMPACT_ATOMS: atom_id res chain seq x y z
N MET A 1 -15.79 -19.36 -8.24
CA MET A 1 -16.41 -18.07 -7.87
C MET A 1 -16.20 -16.97 -8.90
N ILE A 2 -14.97 -16.60 -9.28
CA ILE A 2 -14.76 -15.58 -10.34
C ILE A 2 -15.40 -15.99 -11.69
N PHE A 3 -15.59 -17.29 -11.93
CA PHE A 3 -16.35 -17.83 -13.06
C PHE A 3 -17.82 -17.33 -13.15
N PHE A 4 -18.41 -16.81 -12.07
CA PHE A 4 -19.73 -16.16 -12.12
C PHE A 4 -19.69 -14.82 -12.89
N LEU A 5 -18.51 -14.20 -13.02
CA LEU A 5 -18.31 -12.90 -13.67
C LEU A 5 -18.02 -13.02 -15.17
N LEU A 6 -17.65 -14.21 -15.65
CA LEU A 6 -17.30 -14.44 -17.04
C LEU A 6 -18.53 -14.93 -17.80
N ALA A 7 -18.94 -14.18 -18.83
CA ALA A 7 -19.98 -14.59 -19.76
C ALA A 7 -19.45 -15.66 -20.73
N VAL A 8 -19.21 -16.87 -20.24
CA VAL A 8 -18.84 -18.01 -21.08
C VAL A 8 -20.13 -18.64 -21.62
N SER A 9 -20.45 -18.47 -22.91
CA SER A 9 -21.47 -19.30 -23.55
C SER A 9 -20.87 -20.68 -23.79
N GLU A 10 -21.47 -21.72 -23.23
CA GLU A 10 -21.06 -23.10 -23.51
C GLU A 10 -21.66 -23.54 -24.83
N GLU A 11 -20.83 -23.68 -25.86
CA GLU A 11 -21.30 -24.15 -27.16
C GLU A 11 -21.64 -25.64 -27.12
N LEU A 12 -22.87 -25.96 -27.53
CA LEU A 12 -23.33 -27.34 -27.63
C LEU A 12 -22.65 -28.09 -28.79
N PRO A 13 -22.19 -29.34 -28.59
CA PRO A 13 -21.62 -30.14 -29.66
C PRO A 13 -22.63 -30.39 -30.78
N LYS A 14 -22.37 -29.83 -31.97
CA LYS A 14 -23.26 -29.96 -33.15
C LYS A 14 -23.58 -31.40 -33.53
N GLU A 15 -22.69 -32.33 -33.22
CA GLU A 15 -22.83 -33.75 -33.50
C GLU A 15 -23.92 -34.44 -32.68
N LEU A 16 -24.29 -33.89 -31.52
CA LEU A 16 -25.29 -34.45 -30.59
C LEU A 16 -26.70 -33.91 -30.85
N ILE A 17 -26.85 -32.89 -31.68
CA ILE A 17 -28.15 -32.31 -32.04
C ILE A 17 -28.94 -33.34 -32.86
N LEU A 18 -30.14 -33.68 -32.38
CA LEU A 18 -31.08 -34.60 -33.02
C LEU A 18 -32.36 -33.85 -33.38
N TYR A 19 -32.96 -34.21 -34.53
CA TYR A 19 -34.26 -33.71 -34.95
C TYR A 19 -35.24 -34.88 -35.13
N PRO A 20 -36.46 -34.82 -34.57
CA PRO A 20 -36.95 -33.79 -33.64
C PRO A 20 -36.19 -33.82 -32.29
N GLN A 21 -36.06 -32.66 -31.64
CA GLN A 21 -35.30 -32.50 -30.40
C GLN A 21 -35.96 -33.24 -29.24
N THR A 22 -35.14 -33.75 -28.33
CA THR A 22 -35.63 -34.33 -27.08
C THR A 22 -35.82 -33.24 -26.02
N SER A 23 -36.62 -33.49 -24.98
CA SER A 23 -36.80 -32.52 -23.89
C SER A 23 -35.49 -32.17 -23.19
N HIS A 24 -34.59 -33.15 -23.04
CA HIS A 24 -33.26 -32.93 -22.45
C HIS A 24 -32.36 -32.06 -23.33
N LEU A 25 -32.36 -32.27 -24.65
CA LEU A 25 -31.60 -31.44 -25.58
C LEU A 25 -32.10 -29.99 -25.59
N GLU A 26 -33.42 -29.80 -25.57
CA GLU A 26 -34.04 -28.48 -25.53
C GLU A 26 -33.74 -27.74 -24.22
N ALA A 27 -33.79 -28.45 -23.09
CA ALA A 27 -33.40 -27.91 -21.80
C ALA A 27 -31.93 -27.45 -21.79
N CYS A 28 -31.01 -28.25 -22.35
CA CYS A 28 -29.60 -27.88 -22.46
C CYS A 28 -29.38 -26.66 -23.37
N GLN A 29 -30.12 -26.57 -24.48
CA GLN A 29 -30.08 -25.41 -25.39
C GLN A 29 -30.55 -24.13 -24.71
N PHE A 30 -31.71 -24.19 -24.04
CA PHE A 30 -32.24 -23.06 -23.29
C PHE A 30 -31.25 -22.58 -22.22
N VAL A 31 -30.67 -23.49 -21.43
CA VAL A 31 -29.72 -23.12 -20.37
C VAL A 31 -28.40 -22.57 -20.92
N ALA A 32 -27.97 -23.01 -22.11
CA ALA A 32 -26.78 -22.46 -22.78
C ALA A 32 -26.98 -21.04 -23.31
N GLU A 33 -28.22 -20.67 -23.67
CA GLU A 33 -28.57 -19.37 -24.26
C GLU A 33 -29.08 -18.35 -23.22
N ASP A 34 -29.84 -18.79 -22.20
CA ASP A 34 -30.39 -17.91 -21.17
C ASP A 34 -29.40 -17.65 -20.03
N HIS A 35 -29.04 -16.38 -19.84
CA HIS A 35 -28.06 -15.97 -18.83
C HIS A 35 -28.49 -16.28 -17.38
N THR A 36 -29.79 -16.19 -17.07
CA THR A 36 -30.29 -16.43 -15.70
C THR A 36 -30.28 -17.93 -15.40
N ALA A 37 -30.72 -18.75 -16.34
CA ALA A 37 -30.68 -20.20 -16.23
C ALA A 37 -29.23 -20.70 -16.13
N GLN A 38 -28.33 -20.17 -16.95
CA GLN A 38 -26.91 -20.50 -16.89
C GLN A 38 -26.28 -20.14 -15.55
N LEU A 39 -26.62 -18.99 -14.98
CA LEU A 39 -26.16 -18.59 -13.65
C LEU A 39 -26.66 -19.54 -12.57
N CYS A 40 -27.94 -19.92 -12.60
CA CYS A 40 -28.50 -20.92 -11.68
C CYS A 40 -27.80 -22.28 -11.81
N LEU A 41 -27.55 -22.75 -13.04
CA LEU A 41 -26.80 -23.98 -13.31
C LEU A 41 -25.42 -23.94 -12.65
N ARG A 42 -24.65 -22.86 -12.86
CA ARG A 42 -23.30 -22.73 -12.27
C ARG A 42 -23.32 -22.70 -10.75
N VAL A 43 -24.33 -22.07 -10.15
CA VAL A 43 -24.49 -22.05 -8.69
C VAL A 43 -24.77 -23.46 -8.17
N VAL A 44 -25.64 -24.21 -8.84
CA VAL A 44 -25.95 -25.61 -8.49
C VAL A 44 -24.70 -26.48 -8.59
N GLN A 45 -24.01 -26.45 -9.73
CA GLN A 45 -22.78 -27.23 -9.96
C GLN A 45 -21.69 -26.89 -8.95
N TRP A 46 -21.51 -25.61 -8.60
CA TRP A 46 -20.55 -25.19 -7.59
C TRP A 46 -20.87 -25.76 -6.21
N LEU A 47 -22.14 -25.69 -5.79
CA LEU A 47 -22.57 -26.20 -4.49
C LEU A 47 -22.52 -27.74 -4.43
N GLU A 48 -22.86 -28.42 -5.52
CA GLU A 48 -22.75 -29.88 -5.64
C GLU A 48 -21.29 -30.35 -5.61
N ASP A 49 -20.38 -29.65 -6.29
CA ASP A 49 -18.94 -29.94 -6.26
C ASP A 49 -18.34 -29.73 -4.86
N LEU A 50 -18.75 -28.66 -4.16
CA LEU A 50 -18.35 -28.44 -2.76
C LEU A 50 -18.83 -29.57 -1.85
N ALA A 51 -20.10 -29.96 -1.96
CA ALA A 51 -20.66 -31.06 -1.20
C ALA A 51 -19.98 -32.39 -1.54
N SER A 52 -19.71 -32.67 -2.82
CA SER A 52 -19.01 -33.89 -3.25
C SER A 52 -17.59 -33.96 -2.69
N LYS A 53 -16.84 -32.86 -2.72
CA LYS A 53 -15.49 -32.78 -2.13
C LYS A 53 -15.49 -32.99 -0.62
N ALA A 54 -16.50 -32.47 0.08
CA ALA A 54 -16.66 -32.69 1.52
C ALA A 54 -16.88 -34.18 1.82
N LEU A 55 -17.70 -34.86 1.02
CA LEU A 55 -17.91 -36.30 1.13
C LEU A 55 -16.63 -37.10 0.86
N ASP A 56 -15.87 -36.76 -0.18
CA ASP A 56 -14.62 -37.46 -0.49
C ASP A 56 -13.58 -37.29 0.63
N LEU A 57 -13.57 -36.13 1.30
CA LEU A 57 -12.73 -35.90 2.47
C LEU A 57 -13.17 -36.75 3.66
N GLU A 58 -14.48 -36.83 3.92
CA GLU A 58 -15.03 -37.66 4.99
C GLU A 58 -14.75 -39.15 4.75
N SER A 59 -14.90 -39.63 3.52
CA SER A 59 -14.55 -40.99 3.09
C SER A 59 -13.10 -41.34 3.44
N LYS A 60 -12.17 -40.41 3.18
CA LYS A 60 -10.74 -40.59 3.48
C LYS A 60 -10.44 -40.65 4.97
N VAL A 61 -11.19 -39.91 5.79
CA VAL A 61 -10.95 -39.81 7.25
C VAL A 61 -11.63 -40.95 8.00
N GLN A 62 -12.89 -41.25 7.67
CA GLN A 62 -13.74 -42.19 8.42
C GLN A 62 -13.86 -43.57 7.73
N GLY A 63 -13.40 -43.71 6.48
CA GLY A 63 -13.52 -44.94 5.70
C GLY A 63 -14.87 -45.12 5.01
N SER A 64 -15.84 -44.24 5.28
CA SER A 64 -17.11 -44.14 4.56
C SER A 64 -17.60 -42.69 4.59
N HIS A 65 -18.20 -42.21 3.51
CA HIS A 65 -18.82 -40.88 3.40
C HIS A 65 -20.34 -40.89 3.56
N VAL A 66 -20.89 -42.09 3.77
CA VAL A 66 -22.31 -42.36 3.98
C VAL A 66 -22.39 -43.52 4.98
N GLY A 67 -23.24 -43.46 6.00
CA GLY A 67 -23.12 -44.46 7.07
C GLY A 67 -24.04 -44.30 8.28
N THR A 68 -25.06 -43.46 8.22
CA THR A 68 -26.12 -43.52 9.23
C THR A 68 -26.99 -44.76 9.02
N TYR A 69 -27.14 -45.20 7.76
CA TYR A 69 -27.77 -46.46 7.43
C TYR A 69 -26.85 -47.67 7.69
N LEU A 70 -27.30 -48.57 8.56
CA LEU A 70 -26.70 -49.89 8.76
C LEU A 70 -27.44 -50.93 7.90
N PRO A 71 -26.75 -51.70 7.03
CA PRO A 71 -27.38 -52.72 6.21
C PRO A 71 -28.20 -53.70 7.05
N SER A 72 -29.50 -53.79 6.79
CA SER A 72 -30.41 -54.68 7.50
C SER A 72 -30.68 -55.95 6.68
N SER A 73 -31.17 -57.02 7.33
CA SER A 73 -31.49 -58.31 6.67
C SER A 73 -32.74 -58.29 5.77
N GLY A 74 -33.09 -57.13 5.19
CA GLY A 74 -34.21 -56.93 4.28
C GLY A 74 -35.13 -55.76 4.66
N VAL A 75 -35.99 -55.37 3.72
CA VAL A 75 -36.97 -54.28 3.87
C VAL A 75 -37.92 -54.55 5.03
N TRP A 76 -38.04 -53.56 5.92
CA TRP A 76 -38.93 -53.56 7.11
C TRP A 76 -38.91 -54.89 7.87
N HIS A 77 -37.70 -55.42 8.09
CA HIS A 77 -37.51 -56.75 8.62
C HIS A 77 -38.12 -56.94 10.02
N HIS A 78 -38.14 -55.91 10.87
CA HIS A 78 -38.77 -55.99 12.19
C HIS A 78 -40.30 -56.02 12.06
N THR A 79 -40.86 -55.18 11.21
CA THR A 79 -42.30 -55.11 10.90
C THR A 79 -42.77 -56.41 10.27
N GLN A 80 -42.02 -56.97 9.33
CA GLN A 80 -42.30 -58.29 8.74
C GLN A 80 -42.33 -59.39 9.80
N ARG A 81 -41.35 -59.42 10.72
CA ARG A 81 -41.31 -60.41 11.80
C ARG A 81 -42.46 -60.23 12.79
N TYR A 82 -42.84 -58.99 13.07
CA TYR A 82 -43.96 -58.65 13.93
C TYR A 82 -45.29 -59.17 13.34
N LEU A 83 -45.53 -58.91 12.05
CA LEU A 83 -46.70 -59.41 11.33
C LEU A 83 -46.73 -60.94 11.25
N LYS A 84 -45.58 -61.58 10.97
CA LYS A 84 -45.47 -63.06 10.95
C LYS A 84 -45.79 -63.73 12.28
N LYS A 85 -45.63 -63.01 13.41
CA LYS A 85 -45.98 -63.51 14.75
C LYS A 85 -47.48 -63.39 15.07
N GLY A 86 -48.30 -62.90 14.12
CA GLY A 86 -49.74 -62.69 14.32
C GLY A 86 -50.07 -61.54 15.26
N ALA A 87 -49.08 -60.68 15.59
CA ALA A 87 -49.30 -59.49 16.37
C ALA A 87 -49.87 -58.39 15.46
N SER A 88 -50.96 -57.75 15.90
CA SER A 88 -51.66 -56.72 15.14
C SER A 88 -51.94 -55.52 16.04
N ASN A 89 -51.51 -54.34 15.62
CA ASN A 89 -51.82 -53.06 16.23
C ASN A 89 -52.53 -52.20 15.18
N THR A 90 -53.55 -51.45 15.56
CA THR A 90 -54.31 -50.58 14.63
C THR A 90 -53.45 -49.49 14.00
N ASN A 91 -52.31 -49.17 14.61
CA ASN A 91 -51.38 -48.13 14.14
C ASN A 91 -50.17 -48.69 13.38
N THR A 92 -50.11 -50.00 13.13
CA THR A 92 -49.00 -50.65 12.41
C THR A 92 -49.45 -51.17 11.06
N VAL A 93 -48.65 -50.94 10.01
CA VAL A 93 -48.97 -51.40 8.64
C VAL A 93 -49.18 -52.91 8.57
N HIS A 94 -50.15 -53.34 7.77
CA HIS A 94 -50.51 -54.74 7.55
C HIS A 94 -49.90 -55.31 6.26
N HIS A 95 -49.53 -54.45 5.32
CA HIS A 95 -48.86 -54.83 4.08
C HIS A 95 -47.42 -54.29 4.05
N LEU A 96 -46.55 -54.97 3.29
CA LEU A 96 -45.11 -54.69 3.20
C LEU A 96 -44.71 -54.06 1.86
N ASP A 97 -45.67 -53.55 1.10
CA ASP A 97 -45.43 -52.72 -0.07
C ASP A 97 -45.14 -51.27 0.34
N PHE A 98 -44.36 -50.57 -0.49
CA PHE A 98 -43.80 -49.26 -0.16
C PHE A 98 -44.85 -48.17 0.06
N ASP A 99 -46.05 -48.31 -0.50
CA ASP A 99 -47.15 -47.36 -0.35
C ASP A 99 -48.04 -47.68 0.86
N ALA A 100 -47.85 -48.82 1.55
CA ALA A 100 -48.65 -49.22 2.72
C ALA A 100 -48.76 -48.13 3.79
N PRO A 101 -47.69 -47.41 4.18
CA PRO A 101 -47.79 -46.33 5.16
C PRO A 101 -48.76 -45.21 4.73
N THR A 102 -48.69 -44.81 3.45
CA THR A 102 -49.57 -43.77 2.88
C THR A 102 -51.00 -44.26 2.65
N ARG A 103 -51.17 -45.50 2.21
CA ARG A 103 -52.48 -46.09 1.88
C ARG A 103 -53.27 -46.43 3.14
N GLU A 104 -52.62 -47.02 4.13
CA GLU A 104 -53.25 -47.50 5.37
C GLU A 104 -53.29 -46.45 6.47
N HIS A 105 -52.58 -45.34 6.31
CA HIS A 105 -52.46 -44.29 7.33
C HIS A 105 -51.92 -44.86 8.65
N ALA A 106 -50.95 -45.77 8.54
CA ALA A 106 -50.34 -46.53 9.62
C ALA A 106 -48.80 -46.50 9.49
N HIS A 107 -48.08 -46.86 10.55
CA HIS A 107 -46.62 -46.77 10.57
C HIS A 107 -45.94 -48.13 10.59
N GLN A 108 -44.72 -48.16 10.08
CA GLN A 108 -43.80 -49.27 10.34
C GLN A 108 -43.41 -49.28 11.82
N LEU A 109 -42.77 -50.36 12.28
CA LEU A 109 -42.18 -50.35 13.61
C LEU A 109 -41.08 -49.26 13.73
N PRO A 110 -40.87 -48.69 14.93
CA PRO A 110 -39.94 -47.56 15.11
C PRO A 110 -38.51 -47.81 14.62
N ASP A 111 -38.00 -49.03 14.75
CA ASP A 111 -36.64 -49.39 14.30
C ASP A 111 -36.52 -49.36 12.78
N ASP A 112 -37.50 -49.91 12.05
CA ASP A 112 -37.51 -49.88 10.58
C ASP A 112 -37.74 -48.46 10.05
N LYS A 113 -38.63 -47.70 10.70
CA LYS A 113 -38.87 -46.28 10.38
C LYS A 113 -37.59 -45.45 10.55
N LYS A 114 -36.83 -45.68 11.63
CA LYS A 114 -35.54 -45.00 11.87
C LYS A 114 -34.50 -45.40 10.81
N GLN A 115 -34.47 -46.66 10.39
CA GLN A 115 -33.57 -47.11 9.31
C GLN A 115 -33.92 -46.45 7.97
N ASP A 116 -35.20 -46.36 7.62
CA ASP A 116 -35.66 -45.67 6.41
C ASP A 116 -35.28 -44.19 6.44
N GLU A 117 -35.46 -43.53 7.58
CA GLU A 117 -35.10 -42.12 7.75
C GLU A 117 -33.59 -41.89 7.59
N SER A 118 -32.74 -42.74 8.20
CA SER A 118 -31.28 -42.67 8.02
C SER A 118 -30.85 -42.95 6.58
N LEU A 119 -31.47 -43.94 5.92
CA LEU A 119 -31.22 -44.21 4.50
C LEU A 119 -31.53 -42.99 3.63
N LEU A 120 -32.65 -42.31 3.89
CA LEU A 120 -33.08 -41.15 3.12
C LEU A 120 -32.28 -39.88 3.44
N GLU A 121 -31.78 -39.75 4.67
CA GLU A 121 -30.79 -38.71 5.03
C GLU A 121 -29.49 -38.88 4.24
N ASP A 122 -29.00 -40.11 4.15
CA ASP A 122 -27.84 -40.50 3.36
C ASP A 122 -28.08 -40.25 1.85
N VAL A 123 -29.26 -40.61 1.32
CA VAL A 123 -29.68 -40.31 -0.06
C VAL A 123 -29.76 -38.81 -0.32
N TRP A 124 -30.37 -38.04 0.59
CA TRP A 124 -30.45 -36.58 0.49
C TRP A 124 -29.07 -35.95 0.40
N THR A 125 -28.13 -36.44 1.19
CA THR A 125 -26.74 -35.98 1.19
C THR A 125 -26.05 -36.24 -0.15
N LEU A 126 -26.24 -37.44 -0.74
CA LEU A 126 -25.70 -37.77 -2.06
C LEU A 126 -26.33 -36.94 -3.19
N LEU A 127 -27.64 -36.67 -3.13
CA LEU A 127 -28.33 -35.82 -4.12
C LEU A 127 -27.81 -34.38 -4.10
N ARG A 128 -27.58 -33.80 -2.91
CA ARG A 128 -26.98 -32.45 -2.79
C ARG A 128 -25.52 -32.38 -3.27
N ALA A 129 -24.88 -33.52 -3.44
CA ALA A 129 -23.53 -33.64 -3.98
C ALA A 129 -23.50 -33.97 -5.49
N GLY A 130 -24.66 -34.02 -6.16
CA GLY A 130 -24.75 -34.43 -7.57
C GLY A 130 -24.45 -35.91 -7.81
N ARG A 131 -24.32 -36.74 -6.76
CA ARG A 131 -23.94 -38.16 -6.83
C ARG A 131 -25.17 -39.06 -7.00
N LEU A 132 -25.97 -38.81 -8.03
CA LEU A 132 -27.23 -39.49 -8.29
C LEU A 132 -27.08 -41.01 -8.43
N GLU A 133 -26.02 -41.47 -9.10
CA GLU A 133 -25.77 -42.90 -9.31
C GLU A 133 -25.51 -43.63 -7.99
N GLU A 134 -24.71 -43.04 -7.11
CA GLU A 134 -24.45 -43.60 -5.77
C GLU A 134 -25.69 -43.59 -4.89
N ALA A 135 -26.54 -42.56 -4.98
CA ALA A 135 -27.81 -42.54 -4.29
C ALA A 135 -28.71 -43.70 -4.74
N CYS A 136 -28.72 -44.00 -6.05
CA CYS A 136 -29.44 -45.14 -6.60
C CYS A 136 -28.85 -46.48 -6.13
N ASP A 137 -27.54 -46.63 -6.14
CA ASP A 137 -26.85 -47.85 -5.68
C ASP A 137 -27.03 -48.08 -4.18
N LEU A 138 -27.06 -47.02 -3.38
CA LEU A 138 -27.40 -47.08 -1.97
C LEU A 138 -28.83 -47.60 -1.78
N CYS A 139 -29.81 -47.08 -2.52
CA CYS A 139 -31.19 -47.58 -2.48
C CYS A 139 -31.28 -49.06 -2.88
N ARG A 140 -30.57 -49.48 -3.93
CA ARG A 140 -30.54 -50.88 -4.39
C ARG A 140 -29.91 -51.80 -3.36
N SER A 141 -28.77 -51.40 -2.78
CA SER A 141 -28.07 -52.20 -1.77
C SER A 141 -28.86 -52.33 -0.47
N ALA A 142 -29.67 -51.32 -0.11
CA ALA A 142 -30.63 -51.36 0.99
C ALA A 142 -31.86 -52.26 0.72
N GLY A 143 -31.96 -52.88 -0.46
CA GLY A 143 -33.11 -53.70 -0.86
C GLY A 143 -34.32 -52.89 -1.29
N GLN A 144 -34.16 -51.60 -1.58
CA GLN A 144 -35.22 -50.66 -1.94
C GLN A 144 -35.09 -50.15 -3.39
N PRO A 145 -35.09 -51.03 -4.41
CA PRO A 145 -34.86 -50.65 -5.79
C PRO A 145 -35.94 -49.72 -6.37
N TRP A 146 -37.14 -49.68 -5.78
CA TRP A 146 -38.18 -48.73 -6.19
C TRP A 146 -37.77 -47.29 -5.93
N ARG A 147 -37.02 -47.00 -4.85
CA ARG A 147 -36.47 -45.66 -4.58
C ARG A 147 -35.40 -45.30 -5.61
N ALA A 148 -34.56 -46.24 -6.04
CA ALA A 148 -33.62 -46.01 -7.14
C ALA A 148 -34.36 -45.68 -8.46
N ALA A 149 -35.45 -46.40 -8.75
CA ALA A 149 -36.27 -46.16 -9.94
C ALA A 149 -36.99 -44.80 -9.90
N THR A 150 -37.29 -44.28 -8.72
CA THR A 150 -37.88 -42.93 -8.57
C THR A 150 -36.82 -41.82 -8.61
N LEU A 151 -35.59 -42.08 -8.15
CA LEU A 151 -34.51 -41.09 -8.23
C LEU A 151 -34.02 -40.87 -9.67
N CYS A 152 -33.98 -41.93 -10.48
CA CYS A 152 -33.49 -41.88 -11.85
C CYS A 152 -34.56 -42.40 -12.83
N PRO A 153 -35.56 -41.55 -13.16
CA PRO A 153 -36.61 -41.93 -14.10
C PRO A 153 -36.03 -42.11 -15.53
N PHE A 154 -36.80 -42.73 -16.42
CA PHE A 154 -36.45 -42.90 -17.85
C PHE A 154 -35.18 -43.75 -18.13
N GLY A 155 -34.88 -44.70 -17.26
CA GLY A 155 -33.94 -45.79 -17.57
C GLY A 155 -32.47 -45.48 -17.34
N GLY A 156 -32.13 -44.64 -16.36
CA GLY A 156 -30.74 -44.39 -15.99
C GLY A 156 -30.11 -43.15 -16.64
N LEU A 157 -30.90 -42.32 -17.32
CA LEU A 157 -30.39 -41.14 -18.01
C LEU A 157 -30.15 -39.98 -17.04
N ASP A 158 -29.06 -39.26 -17.26
CA ASP A 158 -28.75 -38.03 -16.54
C ASP A 158 -29.48 -36.86 -17.19
N LEU A 159 -30.61 -36.47 -16.62
CA LEU A 159 -31.48 -35.43 -17.19
C LEU A 159 -31.13 -34.03 -16.68
N PHE A 160 -29.98 -33.87 -16.01
CA PHE A 160 -29.48 -32.56 -15.62
C PHE A 160 -29.21 -31.71 -16.88
N PRO A 161 -29.63 -30.43 -16.93
CA PRO A 161 -29.56 -29.62 -18.15
C PRO A 161 -28.16 -29.02 -18.34
N SER A 162 -27.14 -29.88 -18.45
CA SER A 162 -25.74 -29.50 -18.70
C SER A 162 -25.16 -30.19 -19.92
N VAL A 163 -24.10 -29.61 -20.49
CA VAL A 163 -23.40 -30.17 -21.65
C VAL A 163 -22.80 -31.54 -21.31
N GLU A 164 -22.27 -31.73 -20.10
CA GLU A 164 -21.68 -33.00 -19.66
C GLU A 164 -22.72 -34.13 -19.64
N ALA A 165 -23.92 -33.86 -19.11
CA ALA A 165 -25.00 -34.82 -19.07
C ALA A 165 -25.46 -35.21 -20.48
N LEU A 166 -25.53 -34.24 -21.39
CA LEU A 166 -25.87 -34.48 -22.80
C LEU A 166 -24.81 -35.36 -23.50
N VAL A 167 -23.53 -35.08 -23.27
CA VAL A 167 -22.41 -35.88 -23.80
C VAL A 167 -22.44 -37.31 -23.24
N LYS A 168 -22.70 -37.46 -21.94
CA LYS A 168 -22.78 -38.75 -21.24
C LYS A 168 -23.94 -39.62 -21.77
N ASN A 169 -25.10 -39.02 -21.98
CA ASN A 169 -26.28 -39.74 -22.47
C ASN A 169 -26.19 -40.09 -23.96
N GLY A 170 -25.49 -39.28 -24.75
CA GLY A 170 -25.41 -39.44 -26.20
C GLY A 170 -26.76 -39.41 -26.91
N LYS A 171 -26.84 -40.04 -28.09
CA LYS A 171 -28.04 -40.05 -28.94
C LYS A 171 -29.08 -41.08 -28.46
N ASN A 172 -29.95 -40.70 -27.53
CA ASN A 172 -30.99 -41.60 -27.04
C ASN A 172 -32.24 -41.64 -27.96
N ARG A 173 -32.26 -42.61 -28.87
CA ARG A 173 -33.40 -42.82 -29.80
C ARG A 173 -34.67 -43.32 -29.11
N ILE A 174 -34.56 -43.97 -27.94
CA ILE A 174 -35.71 -44.51 -27.21
C ILE A 174 -36.49 -43.36 -26.57
N LEU A 175 -35.79 -42.44 -25.89
CA LEU A 175 -36.40 -41.24 -25.33
C LEU A 175 -37.03 -40.38 -26.43
N GLN A 176 -36.33 -40.22 -27.56
CA GLN A 176 -36.84 -39.50 -28.72
C GLN A 176 -38.15 -40.10 -29.27
N ALA A 177 -38.26 -41.42 -29.34
CA ALA A 177 -39.48 -42.09 -29.77
C ALA A 177 -40.65 -41.88 -28.79
N ILE A 178 -40.38 -41.99 -27.47
CA ILE A 178 -41.39 -41.77 -26.42
C ILE A 178 -41.95 -40.35 -26.48
N GLU A 179 -41.08 -39.36 -26.69
CA GLU A 179 -41.46 -37.95 -26.77
C GLU A 179 -42.16 -37.59 -28.08
N LEU A 180 -41.83 -38.28 -29.18
CA LEU A 180 -42.57 -38.16 -30.44
C LEU A 180 -44.02 -38.64 -30.28
N GLU A 181 -44.23 -39.73 -29.54
CA GLU A 181 -45.57 -40.29 -29.30
C GLU A 181 -46.37 -39.51 -28.24
N SER A 182 -45.71 -39.08 -27.16
CA SER A 182 -46.37 -38.47 -25.99
C SER A 182 -46.38 -36.93 -26.01
N GLY A 183 -45.60 -36.30 -26.88
CA GLY A 183 -45.30 -34.88 -26.86
C GLY A 183 -44.09 -34.53 -25.97
N LEU A 184 -43.37 -33.47 -26.38
CA LEU A 184 -42.16 -33.00 -25.71
C LEU A 184 -42.45 -32.61 -24.26
N GLY A 185 -41.64 -33.13 -23.34
CA GLY A 185 -41.73 -32.86 -21.90
C GLY A 185 -42.97 -33.45 -21.19
N HIS A 186 -43.87 -34.16 -21.89
CA HIS A 186 -45.11 -34.66 -21.28
C HIS A 186 -44.86 -35.68 -20.17
N GLN A 187 -44.04 -36.72 -20.45
CA GLN A 187 -43.72 -37.76 -19.46
C GLN A 187 -42.92 -37.21 -18.27
N TRP A 188 -42.04 -36.24 -18.54
CA TRP A 188 -41.30 -35.53 -17.50
C TRP A 188 -42.22 -34.77 -16.55
N ARG A 189 -43.21 -34.03 -17.07
CA ARG A 189 -44.22 -33.33 -16.25
C ARG A 189 -45.06 -34.30 -15.41
N LEU A 190 -45.48 -35.43 -15.98
CA LEU A 190 -46.21 -36.46 -15.23
C LEU A 190 -45.36 -37.03 -14.09
N TRP A 191 -44.08 -37.29 -14.34
CA TRP A 191 -43.13 -37.76 -13.33
C TRP A 191 -43.00 -36.77 -12.16
N LYS A 192 -42.74 -35.50 -12.47
CA LYS A 192 -42.60 -34.48 -11.43
C LYS A 192 -43.91 -34.23 -10.69
N TRP A 193 -45.07 -34.32 -11.37
CA TRP A 193 -46.39 -34.24 -10.72
C TRP A 193 -46.61 -35.38 -9.71
N ALA A 194 -46.26 -36.62 -10.09
CA ALA A 194 -46.34 -37.76 -9.17
C ALA A 194 -45.43 -37.56 -7.95
N SER A 195 -44.22 -37.03 -8.17
CA SER A 195 -43.27 -36.71 -7.10
C SER A 195 -43.78 -35.58 -6.19
N TYR A 196 -44.45 -34.57 -6.74
CA TYR A 196 -45.13 -33.53 -5.96
C TYR A 196 -46.20 -34.13 -5.05
N CYS A 197 -47.13 -34.93 -5.60
CA CYS A 197 -48.16 -35.59 -4.82
C CYS A 197 -47.57 -36.51 -3.73
N ALA A 198 -46.49 -37.22 -4.03
CA ALA A 198 -45.79 -38.05 -3.06
C ALA A 198 -45.20 -37.20 -1.92
N SER A 199 -44.49 -36.11 -2.25
CA SER A 199 -43.87 -35.22 -1.26
C SER A 199 -44.87 -34.63 -0.27
N GLU A 200 -46.05 -34.22 -0.74
CA GLU A 200 -47.11 -33.66 0.11
C GLU A 200 -47.72 -34.72 1.03
N LYS A 201 -48.06 -35.90 0.49
CA LYS A 201 -48.65 -36.98 1.29
C LYS A 201 -47.71 -37.56 2.33
N ILE A 202 -46.42 -37.65 2.02
CA ILE A 202 -45.42 -38.18 2.95
C ILE A 202 -45.14 -37.17 4.07
N ALA A 203 -45.17 -35.87 3.75
CA ALA A 203 -45.00 -34.81 4.75
C ALA A 203 -46.12 -34.75 5.81
N GLU A 204 -47.30 -35.34 5.54
CA GLU A 204 -48.39 -35.47 6.51
C GLU A 204 -48.10 -36.57 7.57
N GLN A 205 -47.14 -37.46 7.31
CA GLN A 205 -46.77 -38.53 8.23
C GLN A 205 -45.71 -38.06 9.22
N ASP A 206 -45.85 -38.49 10.48
CA ASP A 206 -44.79 -38.29 11.48
C ASP A 206 -43.51 -39.02 11.03
N GLY A 207 -42.37 -38.34 10.97
CA GLY A 207 -41.05 -38.93 10.71
C GLY A 207 -40.73 -39.40 9.27
N GLY A 208 -41.15 -38.63 8.25
CA GLY A 208 -40.77 -38.83 6.84
C GLY A 208 -40.15 -37.57 6.19
N LYS A 209 -39.41 -36.75 6.96
CA LYS A 209 -38.94 -35.44 6.50
C LYS A 209 -37.94 -35.54 5.35
N TYR A 210 -37.00 -36.49 5.39
CA TYR A 210 -36.02 -36.67 4.31
C TYR A 210 -36.67 -37.30 3.09
N GLU A 211 -37.61 -38.24 3.29
CA GLU A 211 -38.36 -38.82 2.16
C GLU A 211 -39.14 -37.74 1.40
N ALA A 212 -39.91 -36.92 2.12
CA ALA A 212 -40.65 -35.82 1.54
C ALA A 212 -39.73 -34.85 0.77
N ALA A 213 -38.56 -34.52 1.35
CA ALA A 213 -37.61 -33.63 0.72
C ALA A 213 -36.92 -34.22 -0.53
N VAL A 214 -36.60 -35.52 -0.53
CA VAL A 214 -36.05 -36.24 -1.69
C VAL A 214 -37.02 -36.18 -2.86
N TYR A 215 -38.31 -36.47 -2.64
CA TYR A 215 -39.32 -36.34 -3.69
C TYR A 215 -39.57 -34.87 -4.08
N ALA A 216 -39.52 -33.96 -3.11
CA ALA A 216 -39.66 -32.53 -3.35
C ALA A 216 -38.55 -31.95 -4.24
N ALA A 217 -37.32 -32.46 -4.11
CA ALA A 217 -36.18 -32.06 -4.93
C ALA A 217 -36.35 -32.41 -6.42
N GLN A 218 -37.15 -33.43 -6.74
CA GLN A 218 -37.45 -33.84 -8.11
C GLN A 218 -38.55 -33.00 -8.76
N CYS A 219 -39.36 -32.31 -7.96
CA CYS A 219 -40.49 -31.51 -8.43
C CYS A 219 -40.44 -30.05 -7.97
N SER A 220 -39.28 -29.59 -7.50
CA SER A 220 -39.04 -28.18 -7.15
C SER A 220 -39.95 -27.66 -6.02
N ASN A 221 -40.42 -28.53 -5.13
CA ASN A 221 -41.31 -28.17 -4.01
C ASN A 221 -40.52 -27.64 -2.80
N LEU A 222 -40.14 -26.37 -2.85
CA LEU A 222 -39.30 -25.70 -1.84
C LEU A 222 -39.85 -25.77 -0.42
N ILE A 223 -41.18 -25.69 -0.23
CA ILE A 223 -41.80 -25.75 1.11
C ILE A 223 -41.43 -27.04 1.85
N ARG A 224 -41.18 -28.13 1.11
CA ARG A 224 -40.81 -29.43 1.69
C ARG A 224 -39.29 -29.64 1.76
N MET A 225 -38.50 -28.94 0.95
CA MET A 225 -37.03 -29.02 0.97
C MET A 225 -36.41 -28.12 2.05
N LEU A 226 -36.84 -26.86 2.16
CA LEU A 226 -36.21 -25.86 3.03
C LEU A 226 -36.19 -26.21 4.52
N PRO A 227 -37.20 -26.89 5.11
CA PRO A 227 -37.18 -27.25 6.52
C PRO A 227 -36.02 -28.16 6.94
N ILE A 228 -35.46 -28.94 6.01
CA ILE A 228 -34.30 -29.81 6.29
C ILE A 228 -32.96 -29.18 5.89
N CYS A 229 -32.98 -27.99 5.28
CA CYS A 229 -31.78 -27.24 4.90
C CYS A 229 -31.29 -26.42 6.10
N THR A 230 -30.37 -26.97 6.89
CA THR A 230 -29.87 -26.36 8.13
C THR A 230 -28.62 -25.50 7.95
N ASP A 231 -28.07 -25.44 6.74
CA ASP A 231 -26.86 -24.71 6.38
C ASP A 231 -27.12 -23.86 5.12
N TRP A 232 -26.24 -22.89 4.87
CA TRP A 232 -26.44 -21.94 3.78
C TRP A 232 -26.35 -22.62 2.42
N GLU A 233 -25.41 -23.55 2.25
CA GLU A 233 -25.19 -24.29 1.01
C GLU A 233 -26.42 -25.11 0.63
N SER A 234 -27.01 -25.85 1.57
CA SER A 234 -28.21 -26.65 1.31
C SER A 234 -29.41 -25.79 0.93
N ALA A 235 -29.65 -24.68 1.62
CA ALA A 235 -30.76 -23.77 1.31
C ALA A 235 -30.56 -23.04 -0.04
N CYS A 236 -29.34 -22.58 -0.31
CA CYS A 236 -28.99 -21.92 -1.56
C CYS A 236 -29.10 -22.89 -2.75
N TRP A 237 -28.58 -24.12 -2.61
CA TRP A 237 -28.70 -25.19 -3.60
C TRP A 237 -30.17 -25.50 -3.87
N ALA A 238 -30.98 -25.69 -2.83
CA ALA A 238 -32.41 -26.00 -2.98
C ALA A 238 -33.13 -24.92 -3.79
N MET A 239 -32.91 -23.64 -3.47
CA MET A 239 -33.52 -22.53 -4.21
C MET A 239 -32.99 -22.38 -5.63
N ALA A 240 -31.67 -22.51 -5.84
CA ALA A 240 -31.07 -22.36 -7.17
C ALA A 240 -31.47 -23.49 -8.10
N LYS A 241 -31.43 -24.74 -7.62
CA LYS A 241 -31.87 -25.93 -8.36
C LYS A 241 -33.35 -25.84 -8.70
N SER A 242 -34.19 -25.49 -7.73
CA SER A 242 -35.64 -25.36 -7.94
C SER A 242 -35.97 -24.26 -8.96
N CYS A 243 -35.26 -23.13 -8.90
CA CYS A 243 -35.37 -22.04 -9.86
C CYS A 243 -34.96 -22.48 -11.28
N LEU A 244 -33.85 -23.20 -11.42
CA LEU A 244 -33.40 -23.76 -12.70
C LEU A 244 -34.43 -24.73 -13.28
N ASP A 245 -34.85 -25.71 -12.47
CA ASP A 245 -35.79 -26.75 -12.86
C ASP A 245 -37.12 -26.16 -13.36
N VAL A 246 -37.64 -25.13 -12.67
CA VAL A 246 -38.89 -24.48 -13.08
C VAL A 246 -38.73 -23.63 -14.32
N GLN A 247 -37.59 -22.97 -14.52
CA GLN A 247 -37.31 -22.24 -15.76
C GLN A 247 -37.30 -23.20 -16.97
N VAL A 248 -36.63 -24.34 -16.82
CA VAL A 248 -36.63 -25.41 -17.83
C VAL A 248 -38.04 -25.94 -18.07
N ASP A 249 -38.81 -26.24 -17.01
CA ASP A 249 -40.17 -26.76 -17.15
C ASP A 249 -41.11 -25.77 -17.88
N LEU A 250 -40.96 -24.47 -17.62
CA LEU A 250 -41.72 -23.43 -18.31
C LEU A 250 -41.36 -23.35 -19.79
N GLU A 251 -40.08 -23.49 -20.14
CA GLU A 251 -39.64 -23.49 -21.53
C GLU A 251 -40.15 -24.72 -22.29
N LEU A 252 -40.04 -25.91 -21.69
CA LEU A 252 -40.58 -27.15 -22.24
C LEU A 252 -42.13 -27.15 -22.32
N ALA A 253 -42.81 -26.26 -21.60
CA ALA A 253 -44.26 -26.07 -21.67
C ALA A 253 -44.69 -25.02 -22.71
N ARG A 254 -43.83 -24.06 -23.05
CA ARG A 254 -44.11 -23.04 -24.08
C ARG A 254 -44.14 -23.59 -25.48
N LEU A 255 -43.41 -24.68 -25.74
CA LEU A 255 -43.41 -25.41 -27.01
C LEU A 255 -44.70 -26.25 -27.10
N PRO A 256 -45.73 -25.85 -27.86
CA PRO A 256 -46.99 -26.57 -27.89
C PRO A 256 -46.82 -27.92 -28.62
N PRO A 257 -47.45 -29.01 -28.14
CA PRO A 257 -47.52 -30.25 -28.92
C PRO A 257 -48.41 -30.01 -30.16
N GLY A 258 -47.80 -29.99 -31.35
CA GLY A 258 -48.53 -30.07 -32.61
C GLY A 258 -48.60 -28.80 -33.48
N ARG A 259 -47.47 -28.12 -33.73
CA ARG A 259 -47.40 -27.14 -34.84
C ARG A 259 -46.15 -27.22 -35.72
N MET A 260 -45.54 -28.40 -35.84
CA MET A 260 -44.53 -28.65 -36.87
C MET A 260 -45.15 -28.83 -38.27
N ASP A 261 -46.47 -29.08 -38.38
CA ASP A 261 -47.17 -29.32 -39.65
C ASP A 261 -47.70 -28.04 -40.36
N GLN A 262 -47.38 -26.84 -39.87
CA GLN A 262 -47.81 -25.59 -40.52
C GLN A 262 -46.67 -24.63 -40.89
N ILE A 263 -45.40 -25.00 -40.67
CA ILE A 263 -44.25 -24.21 -41.15
C ILE A 263 -43.91 -24.54 -42.63
N ASN A 264 -44.54 -25.57 -43.21
CA ASN A 264 -44.43 -25.90 -44.64
C ASN A 264 -45.63 -25.51 -45.51
N SER A 265 -46.61 -24.78 -44.98
CA SER A 265 -47.73 -24.28 -45.78
C SER A 265 -48.27 -23.01 -45.13
N PHE A 266 -47.83 -21.86 -45.62
CA PHE A 266 -48.62 -20.65 -45.90
C PHE A 266 -47.65 -19.49 -46.17
N GLY A 267 -46.99 -19.58 -47.34
CA GLY A 267 -46.97 -18.39 -48.17
C GLY A 267 -48.41 -18.11 -48.62
N ASP A 268 -48.76 -16.84 -48.68
CA ASP A 268 -50.01 -16.25 -49.15
C ASP A 268 -51.19 -16.10 -48.16
N VAL A 269 -51.37 -14.84 -47.77
CA VAL A 269 -52.57 -13.98 -47.87
C VAL A 269 -52.88 -13.19 -46.58
N ILE A 270 -53.00 -11.89 -46.83
CA ILE A 270 -53.23 -10.70 -46.01
C ILE A 270 -54.68 -10.64 -45.46
N ASP A 271 -54.82 -9.97 -44.31
CA ASP A 271 -55.93 -9.07 -43.88
C ASP A 271 -56.99 -9.57 -42.88
N GLY A 272 -57.38 -8.69 -41.95
CA GLY A 272 -58.70 -8.70 -41.32
C GLY A 272 -58.84 -8.85 -39.78
N SER A 273 -58.60 -7.74 -39.05
CA SER A 273 -59.33 -7.18 -37.88
C SER A 273 -60.13 -8.03 -36.85
N SER A 274 -59.84 -7.73 -35.56
CA SER A 274 -60.70 -7.44 -34.39
C SER A 274 -61.79 -8.42 -33.87
N GLY A 275 -61.77 -8.66 -32.54
CA GLY A 275 -62.96 -9.00 -31.75
C GLY A 275 -62.68 -9.35 -30.29
N HIS A 276 -63.21 -8.55 -29.36
CA HIS A 276 -63.27 -8.82 -27.91
C HIS A 276 -64.03 -10.12 -27.59
N SER A 277 -63.60 -10.83 -26.54
CA SER A 277 -64.55 -11.47 -25.61
C SER A 277 -63.89 -11.78 -24.26
N ASP A 278 -64.48 -11.16 -23.24
CA ASP A 278 -64.40 -11.43 -21.82
C ASP A 278 -64.66 -12.92 -21.50
N GLY A 279 -63.91 -13.48 -20.54
CA GLY A 279 -63.95 -14.91 -20.22
C GLY A 279 -63.07 -15.25 -19.02
N THR A 280 -63.66 -15.20 -17.83
CA THR A 280 -63.16 -15.71 -16.56
C THR A 280 -62.58 -17.12 -16.70
N VAL A 281 -61.24 -17.23 -16.67
CA VAL A 281 -60.54 -18.52 -16.65
C VAL A 281 -60.61 -19.09 -15.23
N GLN A 282 -61.44 -20.12 -15.02
CA GLN A 282 -61.34 -20.96 -13.83
C GLN A 282 -60.00 -21.73 -13.83
N PRO A 283 -59.38 -21.95 -12.66
CA PRO A 283 -58.14 -22.74 -12.58
C PRO A 283 -58.46 -24.22 -12.82
N SER A 284 -58.03 -24.74 -13.98
CA SER A 284 -58.11 -26.16 -14.32
C SER A 284 -57.21 -26.99 -13.37
N ARG A 285 -57.79 -27.86 -12.54
CA ARG A 285 -57.08 -28.87 -11.73
C ARG A 285 -56.68 -30.11 -12.56
N GLY A 286 -56.13 -29.92 -13.75
CA GLY A 286 -55.65 -30.99 -14.62
C GLY A 286 -54.12 -31.04 -14.68
N PRO A 287 -53.51 -32.20 -15.06
CA PRO A 287 -52.06 -32.36 -15.23
C PRO A 287 -51.46 -31.56 -16.40
N GLU A 288 -52.27 -30.78 -17.12
CA GLU A 288 -51.85 -29.96 -18.25
C GLU A 288 -51.16 -28.65 -17.81
N ASN A 289 -51.40 -28.18 -16.58
CA ASN A 289 -50.77 -26.98 -16.01
C ASN A 289 -49.97 -27.34 -14.75
N TRP A 290 -48.69 -26.94 -14.71
CA TRP A 290 -47.80 -27.13 -13.56
C TRP A 290 -48.43 -26.54 -12.27
N PRO A 291 -48.27 -27.17 -11.08
CA PRO A 291 -48.94 -26.68 -9.87
C PRO A 291 -48.60 -25.22 -9.61
N VAL A 292 -49.62 -24.36 -9.62
CA VAL A 292 -49.48 -22.92 -9.29
C VAL A 292 -48.80 -22.72 -7.94
N GLN A 293 -49.02 -23.65 -7.00
CA GLN A 293 -48.37 -23.67 -5.70
C GLN A 293 -46.84 -23.83 -5.80
N VAL A 294 -46.33 -24.65 -6.71
CA VAL A 294 -44.87 -24.82 -6.93
C VAL A 294 -44.30 -23.60 -7.65
N LEU A 295 -45.02 -23.02 -8.62
CA LEU A 295 -44.60 -21.79 -9.30
C LEU A 295 -44.51 -20.61 -8.34
N ASN A 296 -45.49 -20.46 -7.43
CA ASN A 296 -45.53 -19.37 -6.46
C ASN A 296 -44.39 -19.43 -5.43
N GLN A 297 -43.80 -20.61 -5.22
CA GLN A 297 -42.67 -20.79 -4.31
C GLN A 297 -41.34 -20.28 -4.89
N GLN A 298 -41.22 -20.19 -6.22
CA GLN A 298 -39.93 -19.94 -6.86
C GLN A 298 -39.42 -18.52 -6.66
N PRO A 299 -38.09 -18.31 -6.53
CA PRO A 299 -37.52 -17.01 -6.74
C PRO A 299 -37.61 -16.66 -8.24
N ARG A 300 -38.12 -15.47 -8.57
CA ARG A 300 -38.27 -15.06 -9.98
C ARG A 300 -36.93 -14.71 -10.63
N GLN A 301 -35.96 -14.27 -9.82
CA GLN A 301 -34.62 -13.85 -10.23
C GLN A 301 -33.65 -14.09 -9.06
N LEU A 302 -32.35 -14.07 -9.34
CA LEU A 302 -31.31 -14.29 -8.34
C LEU A 302 -31.38 -13.32 -7.13
N PRO A 303 -31.63 -12.00 -7.28
CA PRO A 303 -31.79 -11.11 -6.12
C PRO A 303 -32.93 -11.54 -5.18
N ALA A 304 -34.04 -12.05 -5.74
CA ALA A 304 -35.17 -12.53 -4.95
C ALA A 304 -34.83 -13.84 -4.22
N LEU A 305 -33.99 -14.70 -4.81
CA LEU A 305 -33.44 -15.88 -4.14
C LEU A 305 -32.62 -15.46 -2.92
N LEU A 306 -31.67 -14.54 -3.11
CA LEU A 306 -30.81 -14.05 -2.04
C LEU A 306 -31.61 -13.35 -0.93
N GLN A 307 -32.66 -12.62 -1.29
CA GLN A 307 -33.57 -12.02 -0.31
C GLN A 307 -34.31 -13.09 0.51
N LYS A 308 -34.76 -14.19 -0.11
CA LYS A 308 -35.40 -15.31 0.60
C LYS A 308 -34.45 -15.99 1.60
N LEU A 309 -33.16 -16.13 1.27
CA LEU A 309 -32.16 -16.69 2.21
C LEU A 309 -32.01 -15.87 3.51
N HIS A 310 -32.35 -14.58 3.48
CA HIS A 310 -32.34 -13.73 4.68
C HIS A 310 -33.64 -13.84 5.51
N SER A 311 -34.70 -14.43 4.98
CA SER A 311 -36.01 -14.49 5.65
C SER A 311 -36.13 -15.70 6.56
N THR A 312 -36.12 -15.45 7.88
CA THR A 312 -36.33 -16.46 8.93
C THR A 312 -37.72 -17.11 8.91
N GLU A 313 -38.67 -16.55 8.15
CA GLU A 313 -39.97 -17.18 7.93
C GLU A 313 -39.90 -18.35 6.93
N THR A 314 -38.90 -18.33 6.05
CA THR A 314 -38.78 -19.28 4.93
C THR A 314 -37.66 -20.29 5.09
N VAL A 315 -36.57 -19.92 5.76
CA VAL A 315 -35.39 -20.76 5.96
C VAL A 315 -35.05 -20.91 7.43
N HIS A 316 -34.28 -21.94 7.77
CA HIS A 316 -33.81 -22.17 9.14
C HIS A 316 -33.00 -20.97 9.66
N GLU A 317 -33.08 -20.68 10.95
CA GLU A 317 -32.46 -19.48 11.56
C GLU A 317 -30.93 -19.43 11.35
N SER A 318 -30.26 -20.59 11.35
CA SER A 318 -28.83 -20.70 11.05
C SER A 318 -28.48 -20.19 9.65
N VAL A 319 -29.34 -20.38 8.65
CA VAL A 319 -29.14 -19.91 7.28
C VAL A 319 -29.20 -18.39 7.22
N ALA A 320 -30.22 -17.79 7.82
CA ALA A 320 -30.37 -16.34 7.88
C ALA A 320 -29.21 -15.68 8.65
N ARG A 321 -28.66 -16.38 9.66
CA ARG A 321 -27.46 -15.96 10.39
C ARG A 321 -26.21 -16.06 9.51
N ALA A 322 -26.02 -17.17 8.82
CA ALA A 322 -24.89 -17.39 7.91
C ALA A 322 -24.84 -16.35 6.78
N CYS A 323 -26.00 -15.87 6.29
CA CYS A 323 -26.05 -14.78 5.31
C CYS A 323 -25.36 -13.48 5.77
N LYS A 324 -25.21 -13.28 7.08
CA LYS A 324 -24.51 -12.11 7.66
C LYS A 324 -23.00 -12.32 7.79
N GLU A 325 -22.49 -13.52 7.58
CA GLU A 325 -21.05 -13.79 7.60
C GLU A 325 -20.37 -13.12 6.40
N GLN A 326 -19.17 -12.58 6.61
CA GLN A 326 -18.46 -11.81 5.58
C GLN A 326 -18.22 -12.63 4.30
N GLN A 327 -17.86 -13.91 4.44
CA GLN A 327 -17.63 -14.83 3.33
C GLN A 327 -18.89 -15.02 2.47
N ARG A 328 -20.05 -15.21 3.11
CA ARG A 328 -21.34 -15.37 2.40
C ARG A 328 -21.78 -14.07 1.73
N GLN A 329 -21.55 -12.93 2.35
CA GLN A 329 -21.84 -11.64 1.70
C GLN A 329 -21.03 -11.46 0.41
N ILE A 330 -19.74 -11.84 0.43
CA ILE A 330 -18.88 -11.82 -0.76
C ILE A 330 -19.43 -12.78 -1.83
N GLU A 331 -19.71 -14.03 -1.47
CA GLU A 331 -20.25 -15.04 -2.39
C GLU A 331 -21.55 -14.57 -3.05
N MET A 332 -22.50 -14.07 -2.26
CA MET A 332 -23.78 -13.58 -2.76
C MET A 332 -23.62 -12.38 -3.70
N ILE A 333 -22.70 -11.46 -3.43
CA ILE A 333 -22.43 -10.32 -4.33
C ILE A 333 -21.74 -10.78 -5.62
N LEU A 334 -20.81 -11.75 -5.53
CA LEU A 334 -20.17 -12.34 -6.70
C LEU A 334 -21.17 -13.08 -7.59
N MET A 335 -22.16 -13.77 -6.99
CA MET A 335 -23.25 -14.39 -7.73
C MET A 335 -24.09 -13.36 -8.50
N LEU A 336 -24.23 -12.13 -7.97
CA LEU A 336 -24.93 -11.02 -8.65
C LEU A 336 -24.08 -10.30 -9.69
N GLY A 337 -22.76 -10.52 -9.71
CA GLY A 337 -21.83 -9.80 -10.58
C GLY A 337 -21.62 -8.32 -10.22
N ASP A 338 -22.04 -7.88 -9.02
CA ASP A 338 -21.96 -6.46 -8.60
C ASP A 338 -20.61 -6.16 -7.92
N ILE A 339 -19.57 -6.02 -8.74
CA ILE A 339 -18.21 -5.76 -8.24
C ILE A 339 -18.04 -4.40 -7.57
N PRO A 340 -18.61 -3.27 -8.06
CA PRO A 340 -18.52 -2.00 -7.34
C PRO A 340 -18.99 -2.12 -5.89
N ARG A 341 -20.12 -2.81 -5.66
CA ARG A 341 -20.63 -3.08 -4.32
C ARG A 341 -19.72 -4.00 -3.51
N LEU A 342 -19.11 -5.01 -4.14
CA LEU A 342 -18.12 -5.87 -3.50
C LEU A 342 -16.93 -5.06 -2.96
N LEU A 343 -16.39 -4.16 -3.78
CA LEU A 343 -15.26 -3.31 -3.38
C LEU A 343 -15.63 -2.36 -2.24
N ASP A 344 -16.81 -1.75 -2.31
CA ASP A 344 -17.30 -0.87 -1.24
C ASP A 344 -17.52 -1.64 0.07
N LEU A 345 -18.04 -2.87 -0.01
CA LEU A 345 -18.23 -3.71 1.17
C LEU A 345 -16.90 -4.11 1.80
N ILE A 346 -15.93 -4.58 1.00
CA ILE A 346 -14.59 -4.92 1.48
C ILE A 346 -13.93 -3.67 2.09
N TRP A 347 -13.99 -2.54 1.39
CA TRP A 347 -13.44 -1.27 1.89
C TRP A 347 -14.07 -0.88 3.23
N SER A 348 -15.38 -1.03 3.41
CA SER A 348 -16.06 -0.71 4.69
C SER A 348 -15.56 -1.53 5.88
N TRP A 349 -14.97 -2.70 5.65
CA TRP A 349 -14.41 -3.56 6.71
C TRP A 349 -12.95 -3.28 7.01
N ILE A 350 -12.22 -2.65 6.09
CA ILE A 350 -10.77 -2.42 6.20
C ILE A 350 -10.39 -0.94 6.32
N ALA A 351 -11.31 -0.03 6.01
CA ALA A 351 -11.08 1.40 6.05
C ALA A 351 -10.68 1.84 7.47
N PRO A 352 -9.77 2.82 7.59
CA PRO A 352 -9.36 3.34 8.89
C PRO A 352 -10.54 4.08 9.56
N SER A 353 -10.62 4.02 10.89
CA SER A 353 -11.66 4.74 11.64
C SER A 353 -11.44 6.25 11.60
N GLU A 354 -12.51 7.04 11.49
CA GLU A 354 -12.43 8.52 11.44
C GLU A 354 -11.75 9.16 12.65
N ASP A 355 -11.68 8.46 13.79
CA ASP A 355 -11.08 8.94 15.04
C ASP A 355 -9.55 8.71 15.14
N ASP A 356 -8.93 7.97 14.20
CA ASP A 356 -7.50 7.69 14.24
C ASP A 356 -6.70 8.81 13.55
N GLN A 357 -5.79 9.46 14.31
CA GLN A 357 -4.84 10.45 13.79
C GLN A 357 -3.86 9.87 12.75
N ASP A 358 -3.79 8.54 12.67
CA ASP A 358 -2.88 7.80 11.80
C ASP A 358 -3.70 7.08 10.72
N VAL A 359 -4.03 7.82 9.65
CA VAL A 359 -4.84 7.40 8.49
C VAL A 359 -4.32 6.10 7.83
N PHE A 360 -3.10 5.68 8.18
CA PHE A 360 -2.38 4.58 7.56
C PHE A 360 -2.33 3.30 8.39
N ARG A 361 -3.03 3.24 9.54
CA ARG A 361 -3.14 1.97 10.29
C ARG A 361 -4.11 1.01 9.60
N PRO A 362 -3.75 -0.28 9.48
CA PRO A 362 -4.66 -1.29 8.97
C PRO A 362 -5.69 -1.69 10.02
N HIS A 363 -6.97 -1.59 9.67
CA HIS A 363 -8.10 -2.02 10.48
C HIS A 363 -8.77 -3.25 9.85
N GLY A 364 -9.42 -4.06 10.68
CA GLY A 364 -10.17 -5.24 10.22
C GLY A 364 -9.40 -6.55 10.27
N ASP A 365 -10.07 -7.62 9.81
CA ASP A 365 -9.53 -8.98 9.83
C ASP A 365 -8.37 -9.14 8.81
N PRO A 366 -7.21 -9.68 9.21
CA PRO A 366 -6.06 -9.85 8.32
C PRO A 366 -6.33 -10.68 7.05
N GLN A 367 -7.21 -11.68 7.13
CA GLN A 367 -7.55 -12.49 5.95
C GLN A 367 -8.42 -11.68 4.99
N MET A 368 -9.31 -10.83 5.50
CA MET A 368 -10.11 -9.94 4.67
C MET A 368 -9.26 -8.89 3.93
N ILE A 369 -8.29 -8.26 4.60
CA ILE A 369 -7.38 -7.30 3.95
C ILE A 369 -6.61 -8.01 2.83
N ARG A 370 -6.06 -9.20 3.11
CA ARG A 370 -5.36 -10.01 2.12
C ARG A 370 -6.27 -10.40 0.95
N PHE A 371 -7.46 -10.91 1.23
CA PHE A 371 -8.44 -11.29 0.22
C PHE A 371 -8.80 -10.11 -0.67
N GLY A 372 -9.08 -8.95 -0.07
CA GLY A 372 -9.36 -7.68 -0.76
C GLY A 372 -8.26 -7.28 -1.74
N ALA A 373 -6.99 -7.32 -1.32
CA ALA A 373 -5.88 -7.00 -2.20
C ALA A 373 -5.78 -7.97 -3.39
N HIS A 374 -5.89 -9.28 -3.13
CA HIS A 374 -5.74 -10.29 -4.17
C HIS A 374 -6.93 -10.28 -5.15
N ILE A 375 -8.17 -10.05 -4.68
CA ILE A 375 -9.32 -9.95 -5.58
C ILE A 375 -9.19 -8.72 -6.48
N VAL A 376 -8.71 -7.59 -5.97
CA VAL A 376 -8.44 -6.40 -6.80
C VAL A 376 -7.42 -6.70 -7.89
N LEU A 377 -6.31 -7.37 -7.58
CA LEU A 377 -5.30 -7.76 -8.57
C LEU A 377 -5.86 -8.69 -9.64
N VAL A 378 -6.63 -9.70 -9.24
CA VAL A 378 -7.24 -10.66 -10.17
C VAL A 378 -8.29 -9.98 -11.05
N LEU A 379 -9.11 -9.09 -10.50
CA LEU A 379 -10.07 -8.30 -11.27
C LEU A 379 -9.37 -7.39 -12.28
N ARG A 380 -8.27 -6.72 -11.89
CA ARG A 380 -7.45 -5.90 -12.82
C ARG A 380 -6.86 -6.72 -13.96
N TYR A 381 -6.41 -7.95 -13.67
CA TYR A 381 -5.83 -8.83 -14.67
C TYR A 381 -6.87 -9.39 -15.66
N LEU A 382 -7.97 -9.93 -15.14
CA LEU A 382 -8.99 -10.58 -15.98
C LEU A 382 -9.81 -9.60 -16.80
N LEU A 383 -9.93 -8.37 -16.33
CA LEU A 383 -10.86 -7.38 -16.87
C LEU A 383 -10.12 -6.15 -17.43
N ALA A 384 -8.90 -6.33 -17.94
CA ALA A 384 -8.11 -5.22 -18.49
C ALA A 384 -8.75 -4.60 -19.75
N ASP A 385 -9.39 -5.40 -20.60
CA ASP A 385 -9.84 -4.99 -21.95
C ASP A 385 -11.37 -4.84 -22.13
N GLU A 386 -12.19 -5.41 -21.24
CA GLU A 386 -13.64 -5.61 -21.50
C GLU A 386 -14.60 -4.63 -20.81
N MET A 387 -14.11 -3.53 -20.21
CA MET A 387 -14.86 -2.86 -19.13
C MET A 387 -15.37 -1.45 -19.43
N LYS A 388 -16.63 -1.21 -19.01
CA LYS A 388 -17.26 0.12 -18.98
C LYS A 388 -16.47 1.08 -18.08
N ASP A 389 -16.36 2.35 -18.50
CA ASP A 389 -15.52 3.35 -17.83
C ASP A 389 -15.79 3.51 -16.32
N THR A 390 -17.06 3.51 -15.91
CA THR A 390 -17.45 3.68 -14.50
C THR A 390 -16.94 2.57 -13.57
N PHE A 391 -16.83 1.35 -14.08
CA PHE A 391 -16.34 0.23 -13.29
C PHE A 391 -14.82 0.26 -13.17
N ARG A 392 -14.12 0.62 -14.27
CA ARG A 392 -12.68 0.84 -14.27
C ARG A 392 -12.30 1.93 -13.27
N GLU A 393 -13.00 3.05 -13.25
CA GLU A 393 -12.79 4.12 -12.26
C GLU A 393 -12.92 3.62 -10.81
N LYS A 394 -13.91 2.77 -10.51
CA LYS A 394 -14.11 2.24 -9.16
C LYS A 394 -12.99 1.27 -8.73
N ILE A 395 -12.55 0.36 -9.62
CA ILE A 395 -11.43 -0.55 -9.33
C ILE A 395 -10.12 0.23 -9.18
N MET A 396 -9.90 1.28 -9.96
CA MET A 396 -8.72 2.12 -9.81
C MET A 396 -8.77 2.91 -8.50
N SER A 397 -9.90 3.56 -8.18
CA SER A 397 -10.03 4.36 -6.96
C SER A 397 -10.07 3.53 -5.67
N VAL A 398 -11.10 2.71 -5.47
CA VAL A 398 -11.28 1.91 -4.25
C VAL A 398 -10.27 0.78 -4.20
N GLY A 399 -9.93 0.18 -5.35
CA GLY A 399 -8.90 -0.86 -5.39
C GLY A 399 -7.51 -0.34 -5.01
N ASP A 400 -7.14 0.89 -5.38
CA ASP A 400 -5.89 1.50 -4.89
C ASP A 400 -5.91 1.69 -3.38
N LEU A 401 -7.05 2.08 -2.79
CA LEU A 401 -7.17 2.20 -1.33
C LEU A 401 -7.00 0.84 -0.64
N ILE A 402 -7.60 -0.22 -1.16
CA ILE A 402 -7.47 -1.59 -0.65
C ILE A 402 -6.01 -2.07 -0.74
N LEU A 403 -5.36 -1.88 -1.90
CA LEU A 403 -3.97 -2.29 -2.11
C LEU A 403 -3.00 -1.49 -1.22
N HIS A 404 -3.22 -0.19 -1.11
CA HIS A 404 -2.46 0.69 -0.21
C HIS A 404 -2.58 0.20 1.24
N MET A 405 -3.79 -0.14 1.70
CA MET A 405 -4.02 -0.64 3.05
C MET A 405 -3.31 -1.98 3.29
N TYR A 406 -3.30 -2.87 2.30
CA TYR A 406 -2.59 -4.14 2.42
C TYR A 406 -1.06 -3.95 2.44
N ALA A 407 -0.52 -3.02 1.65
CA ALA A 407 0.89 -2.67 1.69
C ALA A 407 1.29 -2.09 3.06
N MET A 408 0.46 -1.22 3.65
CA MET A 408 0.64 -0.74 5.03
C MET A 408 0.52 -1.87 6.06
N PHE A 409 -0.38 -2.83 5.85
CA PHE A 409 -0.48 -4.02 6.70
C PHE A 409 0.80 -4.85 6.67
N LEU A 410 1.34 -5.16 5.48
CA LEU A 410 2.62 -5.87 5.32
C LEU A 410 3.76 -5.14 6.03
N PHE A 411 3.83 -3.81 5.86
CA PHE A 411 4.80 -2.96 6.53
C PHE A 411 4.65 -2.97 8.06
N SER A 412 3.43 -2.99 8.59
CA SER A 412 3.17 -3.11 10.04
C SER A 412 3.60 -4.46 10.61
N LYS A 413 3.59 -5.51 9.78
CA LYS A 413 4.00 -6.88 10.12
C LYS A 413 5.48 -7.17 9.83
N GLN A 414 6.29 -6.16 9.49
CA GLN A 414 7.72 -6.29 9.19
C GLN A 414 8.02 -7.19 7.98
N HIS A 415 7.11 -7.17 7.01
CA HIS A 415 7.25 -7.82 5.71
C HIS A 415 7.54 -6.78 4.62
N GLU A 416 8.53 -5.92 4.86
CA GLU A 416 8.89 -4.83 3.94
C GLU A 416 9.27 -5.34 2.54
N GLU A 417 9.84 -6.55 2.44
CA GLU A 417 10.21 -7.20 1.18
C GLU A 417 9.04 -7.46 0.22
N LEU A 418 7.80 -7.55 0.73
CA LEU A 418 6.62 -7.81 -0.10
C LEU A 418 5.91 -6.54 -0.58
N VAL A 419 6.25 -5.38 0.00
CA VAL A 419 5.54 -4.11 -0.24
C VAL A 419 5.56 -3.71 -1.72
N GLY A 420 6.71 -3.83 -2.39
CA GLY A 420 6.91 -3.39 -3.77
C GLY A 420 5.97 -4.07 -4.77
N ILE A 421 5.65 -5.34 -4.55
CA ILE A 421 4.72 -6.10 -5.40
C ILE A 421 3.36 -5.38 -5.45
N TYR A 422 2.85 -4.93 -4.31
CA TYR A 422 1.53 -4.30 -4.22
C TYR A 422 1.60 -2.80 -4.52
N ALA A 423 2.65 -2.13 -4.06
CA ALA A 423 2.84 -0.70 -4.28
C ALA A 423 3.02 -0.36 -5.77
N SER A 424 3.67 -1.23 -6.55
CA SER A 424 3.84 -1.06 -8.01
C SER A 424 2.54 -1.10 -8.81
N GLN A 425 1.44 -1.57 -8.19
CA GLN A 425 0.12 -1.63 -8.80
C GLN A 425 -0.72 -0.38 -8.51
N LEU A 426 -0.25 0.51 -7.64
CA LEU A 426 -0.94 1.76 -7.30
C LEU A 426 -0.72 2.84 -8.36
N ALA A 427 -1.62 3.82 -8.43
CA ALA A 427 -1.36 5.05 -9.17
C ALA A 427 -0.06 5.73 -8.72
N ARG A 428 0.65 6.36 -9.68
CA ARG A 428 1.95 7.04 -9.48
C ARG A 428 2.06 7.81 -8.16
N HIS A 429 1.17 8.77 -7.93
CA HIS A 429 1.19 9.61 -6.73
C HIS A 429 1.07 8.80 -5.42
N ARG A 430 0.15 7.82 -5.37
CA ARG A 430 -0.04 6.97 -4.17
C ARG A 430 1.14 6.04 -3.92
N CYS A 431 1.74 5.51 -4.99
CA CYS A 431 2.93 4.67 -4.90
C CYS A 431 4.10 5.45 -4.29
N VAL A 432 4.37 6.64 -4.83
CA VAL A 432 5.44 7.53 -4.35
C VAL A 432 5.18 7.92 -2.90
N ASP A 433 4.00 8.44 -2.58
CA ASP A 433 3.66 8.88 -1.21
C ASP A 433 3.76 7.74 -0.19
N LEU A 434 3.37 6.51 -0.57
CA LEU A 434 3.46 5.32 0.28
C LEU A 434 4.91 5.01 0.65
N PHE A 435 5.82 4.93 -0.33
CA PHE A 435 7.22 4.65 -0.08
C PHE A 435 7.90 5.79 0.70
N VAL A 436 7.61 7.04 0.37
CA VAL A 436 8.10 8.21 1.11
C VAL A 436 7.71 8.11 2.58
N HIS A 437 6.43 7.84 2.86
CA HIS A 437 5.92 7.68 4.22
C HIS A 437 6.60 6.51 4.97
N MET A 438 6.73 5.34 4.34
CA MET A 438 7.40 4.18 4.94
C MET A 438 8.89 4.43 5.25
N MET A 439 9.60 5.09 4.34
CA MET A 439 11.01 5.44 4.53
C MET A 439 11.20 6.47 5.63
N GLU A 440 10.30 7.45 5.77
CA GLU A 440 10.29 8.40 6.90
C GLU A 440 10.05 7.68 8.24
N LEU A 441 9.07 6.77 8.31
CA LEU A 441 8.77 6.00 9.52
C LEU A 441 9.93 5.08 9.95
N ARG A 442 10.75 4.61 9.01
CA ARG A 442 11.89 3.71 9.27
C ARG A 442 13.24 4.42 9.28
N LEU A 443 13.25 5.75 9.33
CA LEU A 443 14.48 6.55 9.34
C LEU A 443 15.41 6.16 10.50
N ASN A 444 14.86 5.82 11.67
CA ASN A 444 15.61 5.41 12.87
C ASN A 444 15.75 3.89 13.05
N SER A 445 15.31 3.09 12.08
CA SER A 445 15.40 1.63 12.13
C SER A 445 16.81 1.12 11.75
N SER A 446 17.05 -0.17 11.98
CA SER A 446 18.32 -0.80 11.63
C SER A 446 18.58 -0.78 10.12
N VAL A 447 19.86 -0.81 9.74
CA VAL A 447 20.30 -0.81 8.34
C VAL A 447 19.65 -1.94 7.54
N HIS A 448 19.48 -3.12 8.15
CA HIS A 448 18.85 -4.27 7.52
C HIS A 448 17.37 -4.01 7.16
N VAL A 449 16.60 -3.39 8.05
CA VAL A 449 15.18 -3.06 7.79
C VAL A 449 15.06 -2.01 6.69
N LYS A 450 15.90 -0.98 6.72
CA LYS A 450 15.96 0.01 5.63
C LYS A 450 16.29 -0.65 4.29
N TYR A 451 17.30 -1.51 4.27
CA TYR A 451 17.70 -2.21 3.05
C TYR A 451 16.57 -3.04 2.45
N LYS A 452 15.73 -3.70 3.26
CA LYS A 452 14.54 -4.41 2.76
C LYS A 452 13.56 -3.49 2.02
N ILE A 453 13.29 -2.29 2.53
CA ILE A 453 12.39 -1.31 1.88
C ILE A 453 13.01 -0.82 0.57
N PHE A 454 14.29 -0.49 0.61
CA PHE A 454 15.06 -0.09 -0.57
C PHE A 454 15.02 -1.18 -1.67
N LEU A 455 15.28 -2.43 -1.31
CA LEU A 455 15.19 -3.58 -2.20
C LEU A 455 13.79 -3.72 -2.80
N SER A 456 12.77 -3.68 -1.94
CA SER A 456 11.37 -3.78 -2.32
C SER A 456 10.95 -2.70 -3.32
N ALA A 457 11.43 -1.46 -3.16
CA ALA A 457 11.19 -0.41 -4.13
C ALA A 457 11.96 -0.66 -5.45
N MET A 458 13.23 -1.05 -5.36
CA MET A 458 14.10 -1.19 -6.54
C MET A 458 13.79 -2.41 -7.42
N GLU A 459 13.29 -3.50 -6.85
CA GLU A 459 12.93 -4.69 -7.63
C GLU A 459 11.64 -4.51 -8.44
N TYR A 460 10.72 -3.66 -7.98
CA TYR A 460 9.36 -3.56 -8.54
C TYR A 460 9.03 -2.22 -9.20
N LEU A 461 9.86 -1.18 -9.00
CA LEU A 461 9.70 0.12 -9.64
C LEU A 461 10.84 0.39 -10.63
N PRO A 462 10.56 1.08 -11.75
CA PRO A 462 11.62 1.60 -12.59
C PRO A 462 12.45 2.63 -11.84
N PHE A 463 13.75 2.72 -12.16
CA PHE A 463 14.61 3.72 -11.55
C PHE A 463 14.16 5.14 -11.91
N SER A 464 14.03 5.45 -13.20
CA SER A 464 13.58 6.74 -13.74
C SER A 464 12.21 6.64 -14.42
N SER A 465 11.47 7.74 -14.51
CA SER A 465 10.13 7.77 -15.14
C SER A 465 10.21 7.56 -16.65
N GLY A 466 9.98 6.32 -17.11
CA GLY A 466 9.84 6.00 -18.54
C GLY A 466 8.38 6.01 -19.05
N ASP A 467 7.42 5.85 -18.14
CA ASP A 467 5.98 5.79 -18.40
C ASP A 467 5.27 6.68 -17.37
N ASP A 468 4.50 7.68 -17.82
CA ASP A 468 3.84 8.67 -16.95
C ASP A 468 2.82 8.05 -15.98
N SER A 469 2.41 6.79 -16.22
CA SER A 469 1.41 6.09 -15.42
C SER A 469 1.94 5.50 -14.11
N LYS A 470 3.26 5.28 -13.98
CA LYS A 470 3.88 4.58 -12.83
C LYS A 470 4.82 5.48 -12.03
N GLY A 471 4.89 5.22 -10.72
CA GLY A 471 5.90 5.82 -9.84
C GLY A 471 7.30 5.29 -10.15
N SER A 472 8.31 6.14 -9.94
CA SER A 472 9.72 5.78 -10.11
C SER A 472 10.48 5.91 -8.79
N PHE A 473 11.58 5.17 -8.65
CA PHE A 473 12.44 5.26 -7.47
C PHE A 473 13.11 6.63 -7.33
N GLU A 474 13.48 7.22 -8.46
CA GLU A 474 14.02 8.58 -8.55
C GLU A 474 13.08 9.62 -7.93
N GLU A 475 11.79 9.58 -8.27
CA GLU A 475 10.77 10.48 -7.72
C GLU A 475 10.57 10.29 -6.21
N ILE A 476 10.60 9.03 -5.72
CA ILE A 476 10.55 8.72 -4.28
C ILE A 476 11.73 9.38 -3.56
N ILE A 477 12.94 9.22 -4.10
CA ILE A 477 14.17 9.76 -3.53
C ILE A 477 14.17 11.29 -3.54
N GLU A 478 13.79 11.93 -4.64
CA GLU A 478 13.70 13.39 -4.72
C GLU A 478 12.70 13.95 -3.70
N ARG A 479 11.54 13.29 -3.58
CA ARG A 479 10.51 13.68 -2.59
C ARG A 479 11.01 13.51 -1.16
N ILE A 480 11.71 12.42 -0.86
CA ILE A 480 12.31 12.15 0.46
C ILE A 480 13.38 13.18 0.80
N LEU A 481 14.29 13.48 -0.13
CA LEU A 481 15.37 14.45 0.09
C LEU A 481 14.81 15.86 0.29
N SER A 482 13.82 16.26 -0.51
CA SER A 482 13.09 17.52 -0.30
C SER A 482 12.42 17.56 1.09
N ARG A 483 11.61 16.54 1.44
CA ARG A 483 10.88 16.49 2.72
C ARG A 483 11.80 16.40 3.94
N SER A 484 12.99 15.83 3.79
CA SER A 484 13.98 15.75 4.87
C SER A 484 14.47 17.12 5.33
N ARG A 485 14.50 18.11 4.42
CA ARG A 485 14.90 19.49 4.68
C ARG A 485 13.74 20.38 5.10
N GLU A 486 12.51 19.88 5.04
CA GLU A 486 11.33 20.60 5.52
C GLU A 486 11.29 20.59 7.06
N LEU A 487 10.91 21.73 7.65
CA LEU A 487 10.69 21.83 9.09
C LEU A 487 9.55 20.90 9.53
N LYS A 488 9.82 20.07 10.54
CA LYS A 488 8.79 19.29 11.23
C LYS A 488 8.26 20.09 12.41
N VAL A 489 6.93 20.11 12.59
CA VAL A 489 6.28 20.80 13.72
C VAL A 489 6.78 20.18 15.04
N GLY A 490 7.59 20.91 15.79
CA GLY A 490 8.05 20.51 17.11
C GLY A 490 6.94 20.70 18.16
N LYS A 491 6.73 19.70 19.02
CA LYS A 491 6.05 19.92 20.31
C LYS A 491 7.13 20.36 21.30
N TYR A 492 7.23 21.66 21.52
CA TYR A 492 8.24 22.25 22.40
C TYR A 492 7.71 22.33 23.84
N ASP A 493 8.29 21.55 24.76
CA ASP A 493 7.92 21.58 26.18
C ASP A 493 8.65 22.71 26.95
N LYS A 494 9.84 23.14 26.49
CA LYS A 494 10.64 24.27 27.04
C LYS A 494 11.45 25.00 25.95
N LEU A 495 11.80 26.27 26.20
CA LEU A 495 12.61 27.10 25.29
C LEU A 495 14.05 26.60 25.08
N SER A 496 14.67 26.00 26.11
CA SER A 496 16.00 25.38 26.01
C SER A 496 16.00 24.12 25.12
N ASP A 497 14.87 23.42 25.04
CA ASP A 497 14.75 22.16 24.30
C ASP A 497 14.65 22.40 22.78
N VAL A 498 14.29 23.62 22.35
CA VAL A 498 14.11 24.00 20.94
C VAL A 498 15.44 23.89 20.17
N LEU A 499 16.52 24.43 20.74
CA LEU A 499 17.84 24.47 20.10
C LEU A 499 18.44 23.07 19.95
N GLU A 500 18.35 22.27 21.01
CA GLU A 500 18.87 20.91 21.01
C GLU A 500 18.06 19.98 20.10
N GLN A 501 16.73 20.17 20.02
CA GLN A 501 15.90 19.49 19.04
C GLN A 501 16.26 19.88 17.60
N HIS A 502 16.50 21.16 17.33
CA HIS A 502 16.93 21.62 16.00
C HIS A 502 18.32 21.06 15.62
N ARG A 503 19.24 20.96 16.58
CA ARG A 503 20.50 20.24 16.40
C ARG A 503 20.30 18.76 16.10
N LEU A 504 19.37 18.08 16.77
CA LEU A 504 19.00 16.69 16.47
C LEU A 504 18.35 16.54 15.08
N GLN A 505 17.75 17.59 14.51
CA GLN A 505 17.28 17.56 13.12
C GLN A 505 18.43 17.40 12.13
N SER A 506 19.64 17.90 12.42
CA SER A 506 20.81 17.67 11.56
C SER A 506 21.12 16.18 11.38
N LEU A 507 20.97 15.38 12.44
CA LEU A 507 21.12 13.94 12.38
C LEU A 507 20.01 13.32 11.53
N GLN A 508 18.75 13.74 11.70
CA GLN A 508 17.64 13.22 10.89
C GLN A 508 17.82 13.51 9.40
N LYS A 509 18.25 14.73 9.04
CA LYS A 509 18.60 15.11 7.67
C LYS A 509 19.70 14.22 7.11
N ALA A 510 20.77 14.00 7.88
CA ALA A 510 21.88 13.14 7.47
C ALA A 510 21.46 11.68 7.25
N MET A 511 20.54 11.16 8.07
CA MET A 511 20.09 9.77 8.00
C MET A 511 19.36 9.39 6.71
N VAL A 512 18.84 10.38 5.98
CA VAL A 512 18.18 10.17 4.69
C VAL A 512 19.18 9.80 3.60
N ILE A 513 20.42 10.28 3.67
CA ILE A 513 21.47 9.96 2.69
C ILE A 513 21.79 8.46 2.67
N GLN A 514 21.56 7.74 3.78
CA GLN A 514 21.78 6.30 3.83
C GLN A 514 20.99 5.51 2.77
N TRP A 515 19.80 6.00 2.38
CA TRP A 515 18.99 5.36 1.34
C TRP A 515 19.68 5.35 -0.03
N LEU A 516 20.51 6.36 -0.30
CA LEU A 516 21.27 6.52 -1.54
C LEU A 516 22.60 5.75 -1.53
N CYS A 517 23.10 5.40 -0.35
CA CYS A 517 24.37 4.66 -0.20
C CYS A 517 24.19 3.13 -0.26
N PHE A 518 22.97 2.63 -0.45
CA PHE A 518 22.74 1.19 -0.59
C PHE A 518 23.17 0.70 -1.98
N THR A 519 23.79 -0.48 -2.02
CA THR A 519 24.08 -1.16 -3.27
C THR A 519 22.77 -1.68 -3.87
N PRO A 520 22.42 -1.32 -5.11
CA PRO A 520 21.25 -1.85 -5.79
C PRO A 520 21.34 -3.38 -5.97
N PRO A 521 20.21 -4.10 -5.99
CA PRO A 521 20.22 -5.55 -6.17
C PRO A 521 20.69 -5.93 -7.58
N SER A 522 21.34 -7.09 -7.72
CA SER A 522 21.81 -7.58 -9.02
C SER A 522 20.70 -7.92 -10.03
N THR A 523 19.43 -7.84 -9.60
CA THR A 523 18.24 -8.15 -10.40
C THR A 523 17.85 -7.01 -11.34
N ILE A 524 18.27 -5.77 -11.08
CA ILE A 524 17.95 -4.62 -11.94
C ILE A 524 18.93 -4.53 -13.12
N THR A 525 18.46 -3.98 -14.23
CA THR A 525 19.33 -3.62 -15.36
C THR A 525 20.20 -2.42 -15.00
N ASP A 526 21.39 -2.32 -15.60
CA ASP A 526 22.27 -1.15 -15.48
C ASP A 526 22.66 -0.79 -14.03
N VAL A 527 22.85 -1.80 -13.17
CA VAL A 527 23.25 -1.65 -11.74
C VAL A 527 24.36 -0.60 -11.56
N LYS A 528 25.39 -0.62 -12.43
CA LYS A 528 26.50 0.33 -12.35
C LYS A 528 26.05 1.78 -12.56
N ASP A 529 25.24 2.05 -13.58
CA ASP A 529 24.72 3.39 -13.87
C ASP A 529 23.81 3.89 -12.75
N VAL A 530 22.91 3.02 -12.27
CA VAL A 530 22.03 3.30 -11.13
C VAL A 530 22.83 3.60 -9.86
N SER A 531 23.86 2.80 -9.55
CA SER A 531 24.76 3.05 -8.42
C SER A 531 25.47 4.38 -8.53
N THR A 532 25.99 4.74 -9.71
CA THR A 532 26.65 6.02 -9.95
C THR A 532 25.67 7.19 -9.76
N LYS A 533 24.45 7.09 -10.29
CA LYS A 533 23.40 8.12 -10.13
C LYS A 533 22.98 8.31 -8.67
N LEU A 534 22.79 7.22 -7.93
CA LEU A 534 22.46 7.28 -6.51
C LEU A 534 23.57 7.94 -5.68
N LEU A 535 24.82 7.55 -5.93
CA LEU A 535 25.94 8.16 -5.23
C LEU A 535 26.14 9.63 -5.59
N LEU A 536 25.98 10.01 -6.85
CA LEU A 536 26.05 11.40 -7.27
C LEU A 536 24.99 12.24 -6.54
N ARG A 537 23.76 11.73 -6.42
CA ARG A 537 22.70 12.36 -5.61
C ARG A 537 23.08 12.43 -4.14
N ALA A 538 23.68 11.37 -3.59
CA ALA A 538 24.13 11.34 -2.20
C ALA A 538 25.18 12.43 -1.94
N LEU A 539 26.14 12.58 -2.86
CA LEU A 539 27.21 13.57 -2.82
C LEU A 539 26.66 15.00 -2.89
N ILE A 540 25.85 15.30 -3.91
CA ILE A 540 25.23 16.62 -4.10
C ILE A 540 24.42 17.02 -2.87
N HIS A 541 23.54 16.14 -2.38
CA HIS A 541 22.73 16.45 -1.21
C HIS A 541 23.55 16.53 0.08
N SER A 542 24.63 15.76 0.22
CA SER A 542 25.52 15.88 1.38
C SER A 542 26.23 17.22 1.39
N ASN A 543 26.69 17.74 0.24
CA ASN A 543 27.27 19.09 0.16
C ASN A 543 26.27 20.18 0.55
N ILE A 544 25.00 20.06 0.13
CA ILE A 544 23.93 20.95 0.58
C ILE A 544 23.80 20.94 2.11
N LEU A 545 23.78 19.75 2.71
CA LEU A 545 23.64 19.60 4.16
C LEU A 545 24.90 20.05 4.91
N PHE A 546 26.10 19.84 4.39
CA PHE A 546 27.34 20.33 5.00
C PHE A 546 27.36 21.85 5.10
N ARG A 547 26.92 22.56 4.04
CA ARG A 547 26.77 24.02 4.08
C ARG A 547 25.83 24.47 5.21
N GLU A 548 24.68 23.82 5.35
CA GLU A 548 23.72 24.10 6.43
C GLU A 548 24.35 23.79 7.81
N PHE A 549 24.95 22.62 7.98
CA PHE A 549 25.48 22.17 9.27
C PHE A 549 26.68 22.99 9.74
N ALA A 550 27.52 23.46 8.82
CA ALA A 550 28.70 24.26 9.14
C ALA A 550 28.31 25.59 9.78
N LEU A 551 27.27 26.24 9.25
CA LEU A 551 26.75 27.51 9.76
C LEU A 551 26.08 27.37 11.14
N ILE A 552 25.57 26.18 11.51
CA ILE A 552 25.05 25.89 12.86
C ILE A 552 26.19 25.58 13.86
N SER A 553 27.34 25.13 13.35
CA SER A 553 28.43 24.56 14.15
C SER A 553 29.54 25.58 14.46
N MET A 554 29.29 26.88 14.28
CA MET A 554 30.31 27.91 14.51
C MET A 554 30.65 28.09 15.99
N TRP A 555 29.77 27.69 16.91
CA TRP A 555 30.01 27.77 18.35
C TRP A 555 31.21 26.93 18.81
N ARG A 556 32.07 27.56 19.62
CA ARG A 556 33.23 26.97 20.30
C ARG A 556 32.81 26.15 21.52
N VAL A 557 32.14 25.02 21.27
CA VAL A 557 31.67 24.08 22.30
C VAL A 557 32.19 22.68 22.05
N PRO A 558 32.41 21.84 23.08
CA PRO A 558 32.99 20.50 22.91
C PRO A 558 32.08 19.49 22.17
N ALA A 559 30.79 19.81 22.03
CA ALA A 559 29.82 18.93 21.37
C ALA A 559 30.07 18.84 19.84
N MET A 560 30.16 17.62 19.31
CA MET A 560 30.38 17.37 17.88
C MET A 560 29.14 17.62 17.03
N PRO A 561 29.30 18.13 15.79
CA PRO A 561 28.21 18.19 14.82
C PRO A 561 27.86 16.78 14.30
N ILE A 562 26.93 16.11 14.99
CA ILE A 562 26.58 14.70 14.76
C ILE A 562 26.11 14.46 13.32
N GLY A 563 25.32 15.38 12.74
CA GLY A 563 24.85 15.27 11.36
C GLY A 563 25.98 15.19 10.33
N ALA A 564 26.97 16.09 10.43
CA ALA A 564 28.12 16.13 9.52
C ALA A 564 28.98 14.86 9.61
N HIS A 565 29.30 14.43 10.84
CA HIS A 565 30.05 13.19 11.07
C HIS A 565 29.32 11.97 10.51
N LYS A 566 27.97 11.95 10.61
CA LYS A 566 27.17 10.86 10.07
C LYS A 566 27.20 10.81 8.54
N LEU A 567 27.16 11.97 7.88
CA LEU A 567 27.30 12.08 6.42
C LEU A 567 28.66 11.57 5.93
N LEU A 568 29.75 12.03 6.55
CA LEU A 568 31.10 11.59 6.24
C LEU A 568 31.21 10.05 6.37
N GLY A 569 30.67 9.49 7.45
CA GLY A 569 30.66 8.04 7.66
C GLY A 569 29.87 7.26 6.61
N PHE A 570 28.75 7.80 6.10
CA PHE A 570 27.96 7.14 5.05
C PHE A 570 28.63 7.16 3.67
N LEU A 571 29.42 8.20 3.38
CA LEU A 571 30.05 8.39 2.07
C LEU A 571 31.48 7.84 1.99
N ALA A 572 32.15 7.60 3.12
CA ALA A 572 33.54 7.14 3.17
C ALA A 572 33.81 5.88 2.31
N GLU A 573 33.04 4.82 2.51
CA GLU A 573 33.22 3.56 1.78
C GLU A 573 32.71 3.64 0.33
N PRO A 574 31.49 4.16 0.05
CA PRO A 574 31.01 4.28 -1.34
C PRO A 574 31.92 5.12 -2.24
N LEU A 575 32.42 6.26 -1.77
CA LEU A 575 33.30 7.10 -2.58
C LEU A 575 34.66 6.45 -2.83
N LYS A 576 35.18 5.69 -1.86
CA LYS A 576 36.42 4.92 -2.03
C LYS A 576 36.29 3.90 -3.15
N GLN A 577 35.20 3.13 -3.17
CA GLN A 577 34.94 2.12 -4.20
C GLN A 577 34.81 2.72 -5.61
N LEU A 578 34.28 3.94 -5.76
CA LEU A 578 34.21 4.60 -7.07
C LEU A 578 35.52 5.26 -7.49
N SER A 579 36.36 5.72 -6.56
CA SER A 579 37.68 6.28 -6.89
C SER A 579 38.59 5.25 -7.59
N GLU A 580 38.35 3.97 -7.36
CA GLU A 580 39.06 2.86 -7.99
C GLU A 580 38.61 2.61 -9.45
N HIS A 581 37.54 3.27 -9.93
CA HIS A 581 36.88 3.04 -11.23
C HIS A 581 36.69 4.37 -12.03
N GLN A 582 37.81 5.04 -12.35
CA GLN A 582 37.88 6.42 -12.88
C GLN A 582 37.16 6.70 -14.22
N ASP A 583 36.81 5.69 -15.02
CA ASP A 583 36.34 5.89 -16.41
C ASP A 583 34.93 6.51 -16.57
N ASN A 584 34.14 6.64 -15.49
CA ASN A 584 32.72 7.07 -15.57
C ASN A 584 32.45 8.56 -15.20
N PHE A 585 33.46 9.33 -14.79
CA PHE A 585 33.26 10.65 -14.17
C PHE A 585 33.13 11.83 -15.14
N GLU A 586 33.62 11.71 -16.39
CA GLU A 586 33.65 12.84 -17.34
C GLU A 586 32.25 13.23 -17.87
N ALA A 587 31.26 12.33 -17.81
CA ALA A 587 29.93 12.59 -18.37
C ALA A 587 28.99 13.42 -17.46
N PHE A 588 29.29 13.59 -16.16
CA PHE A 588 28.32 14.07 -15.16
C PHE A 588 28.79 15.27 -14.30
N ASN A 589 29.88 15.96 -14.65
CA ASN A 589 30.39 17.14 -13.93
C ASN A 589 30.59 16.90 -12.41
N VAL A 590 31.07 15.70 -12.06
CA VAL A 590 31.15 15.21 -10.67
C VAL A 590 32.37 15.77 -9.93
N SER A 591 33.38 16.27 -10.64
CA SER A 591 34.64 16.77 -10.08
C SER A 591 34.43 17.83 -9.01
N ASP A 592 33.53 18.78 -9.27
CA ASP A 592 33.34 19.95 -8.40
C ASP A 592 32.63 19.58 -7.11
N ASN A 593 31.64 18.68 -7.20
CA ASN A 593 30.95 18.15 -6.02
C ASN A 593 31.87 17.27 -5.18
N LEU A 594 32.76 16.49 -5.80
CA LEU A 594 33.73 15.66 -5.08
C LEU A 594 34.79 16.52 -4.39
N ARG A 595 35.27 17.57 -5.07
CA ARG A 595 36.20 18.56 -4.50
C ARG A 595 35.59 19.25 -3.30
N GLU A 596 34.37 19.75 -3.42
CA GLU A 596 33.66 20.37 -2.30
C GLU A 596 33.47 19.41 -1.12
N PHE A 597 33.17 18.13 -1.39
CA PHE A 597 33.08 17.12 -0.34
C PHE A 597 34.41 16.92 0.40
N GLN A 598 35.54 16.90 -0.34
CA GLN A 598 36.87 16.81 0.26
C GLN A 598 37.18 18.03 1.14
N ASP A 599 36.86 19.23 0.66
CA ASP A 599 36.98 20.47 1.43
C ASP A 599 36.15 20.40 2.73
N TRP A 600 34.92 19.87 2.68
CA TRP A 600 34.10 19.66 3.88
C TRP A 600 34.68 18.59 4.81
N SER A 601 35.19 17.49 4.27
CA SER A 601 35.82 16.43 5.05
C SER A 601 37.03 16.94 5.83
N GLU A 602 37.85 17.78 5.22
CA GLU A 602 38.99 18.41 5.88
C GLU A 602 38.52 19.40 6.96
N TYR A 603 37.59 20.30 6.64
CA TYR A 603 37.03 21.26 7.60
C TYR A 603 36.47 20.58 8.86
N TYR A 604 35.65 19.54 8.71
CA TYR A 604 35.09 18.82 9.84
C TYR A 604 36.12 17.99 10.60
N SER A 605 37.22 17.58 9.94
CA SER A 605 38.36 16.98 10.64
C SER A 605 39.05 18.01 11.54
N CYS A 606 39.29 19.23 11.05
CA CYS A 606 39.84 20.32 11.86
C CYS A 606 38.91 20.72 13.02
N ASP A 607 37.60 20.83 12.77
CA ASP A 607 36.58 21.09 13.79
C ASP A 607 36.57 19.99 14.87
N ALA A 608 36.70 18.72 14.47
CA ALA A 608 36.76 17.61 15.41
C ALA A 608 38.01 17.64 16.30
N THR A 609 39.19 17.95 15.74
CA THR A 609 40.43 18.10 16.53
C THR A 609 40.30 19.23 17.56
N TYR A 610 39.77 20.39 17.12
CA TYR A 610 39.56 21.55 18.00
C TYR A 610 38.61 21.24 19.16
N ARG A 611 37.46 20.65 18.86
CA ARG A 611 36.48 20.32 19.90
C ARG A 611 36.96 19.22 20.85
N ASN A 612 37.78 18.28 20.37
CA ASN A 612 38.44 17.29 21.21
C ASN A 612 39.43 17.96 22.18
N TRP A 613 40.26 18.88 21.69
CA TRP A 613 41.11 19.70 22.55
C TRP A 613 40.29 20.50 23.57
N LEU A 614 39.26 21.22 23.13
CA LEU A 614 38.42 22.04 24.00
C LEU A 614 37.74 21.21 25.10
N LYS A 615 37.32 19.99 24.78
CA LYS A 615 36.77 19.05 25.76
C LYS A 615 37.81 18.72 26.84
N ILE A 616 39.03 18.36 26.44
CA ILE A 616 40.13 18.05 27.37
C ILE A 616 40.46 19.28 28.22
N GLU A 617 40.48 20.47 27.63
CA GLU A 617 40.79 21.72 28.33
C GLU A 617 39.74 22.07 29.40
N LEU A 618 38.45 21.92 29.06
CA LEU A 618 37.35 22.15 30.01
C LEU A 618 37.36 21.12 31.14
N GLU A 619 37.63 19.85 30.85
CA GLU A 619 37.79 18.79 31.87
C GLU A 619 38.96 19.11 32.82
N ASN A 620 40.07 19.63 32.29
CA ASN A 620 41.21 20.05 33.10
C ASN A 620 40.89 21.28 33.96
N ALA A 621 40.11 22.23 33.46
CA ALA A 621 39.74 23.46 34.19
C ALA A 621 38.85 23.19 35.42
N GLU A 622 38.14 22.06 35.47
CA GLU A 622 37.34 21.66 36.64
C GLU A 622 38.21 21.13 37.81
N VAL A 623 39.47 20.80 37.53
CA VAL A 623 40.42 20.26 38.52
C VAL A 623 41.38 21.37 38.98
N SER A 624 41.75 21.38 40.26
CA SER A 624 42.71 22.38 40.75
C SER A 624 44.09 22.19 40.09
N SER A 625 44.79 23.30 39.81
CA SER A 625 46.10 23.28 39.12
C SER A 625 47.19 22.45 39.82
N ILE A 626 47.00 22.18 41.12
CA ILE A 626 47.88 21.38 41.99
C ILE A 626 47.56 19.88 41.90
N GLU A 627 46.34 19.51 41.54
CA GLU A 627 45.86 18.13 41.44
C GLU A 627 45.94 17.56 40.01
N LEU A 628 46.13 18.42 39.00
CA LEU A 628 46.35 18.04 37.59
C LEU A 628 47.65 17.26 37.40
N SER A 629 47.53 16.05 36.87
CA SER A 629 48.68 15.18 36.58
C SER A 629 49.49 15.68 35.37
N LEU A 630 50.76 15.28 35.29
CA LEU A 630 51.61 15.58 34.14
C LEU A 630 51.05 14.96 32.83
N GLU A 631 50.40 13.80 32.93
CA GLU A 631 49.80 13.12 31.78
C GLU A 631 48.59 13.90 31.22
N GLU A 632 47.76 14.49 32.08
CA GLU A 632 46.61 15.31 31.66
C GLU A 632 47.05 16.60 30.99
N LYS A 633 48.08 17.27 31.53
CA LYS A 633 48.70 18.44 30.90
C LYS A 633 49.31 18.10 29.54
N GLN A 634 50.04 17.00 29.45
CA GLN A 634 50.65 16.56 28.20
C GLN A 634 49.59 16.18 27.15
N ARG A 635 48.46 15.61 27.58
CA ARG A 635 47.33 15.27 26.70
C ARG A 635 46.72 16.52 26.07
N ALA A 636 46.47 17.56 26.87
CA ALA A 636 45.96 18.85 26.38
C ALA A 636 46.92 19.49 25.37
N ILE A 637 48.22 19.56 25.69
CA ILE A 637 49.26 20.10 24.79
C ILE A 637 49.32 19.32 23.46
N SER A 638 49.21 17.99 23.52
CA SER A 638 49.27 17.15 22.32
C SER A 638 48.05 17.37 21.42
N ALA A 639 46.85 17.43 22.01
CA ALA A 639 45.61 17.71 21.27
C ALA A 639 45.57 19.14 20.70
N ALA A 640 46.15 20.11 21.41
CA ALA A 640 46.30 21.49 20.96
C ALA A 640 47.22 21.58 19.72
N LYS A 641 48.39 20.92 19.76
CA LYS A 641 49.31 20.85 18.61
C LYS A 641 48.66 20.20 17.40
N GLU A 642 48.00 19.06 17.60
CA GLU A 642 47.24 18.38 16.53
C GLU A 642 46.19 19.29 15.90
N THR A 643 45.48 20.08 16.71
CA THR A 643 44.48 21.05 16.24
C THR A 643 45.10 22.14 15.38
N LEU A 644 46.22 22.73 15.83
CA LEU A 644 46.92 23.77 15.07
C LEU A 644 47.48 23.21 13.74
N ASP A 645 48.17 22.08 13.79
CA ASP A 645 48.77 21.46 12.61
C ASP A 645 47.69 21.12 11.56
N SER A 646 46.59 20.51 11.99
CA SER A 646 45.44 20.18 11.14
C SER A 646 44.81 21.42 10.50
N SER A 647 44.60 22.48 11.30
CA SER A 647 43.95 23.71 10.82
C SER A 647 44.85 24.52 9.89
N LEU A 648 46.17 24.56 10.15
CA LEU A 648 47.14 25.23 9.29
C LEU A 648 47.27 24.56 7.91
N LEU A 649 47.19 23.22 7.86
CA LEU A 649 47.16 22.49 6.59
C LEU A 649 45.98 22.93 5.70
N LEU A 650 44.83 23.22 6.31
CA LEU A 650 43.66 23.76 5.60
C LEU A 650 43.87 25.22 5.16
N LEU A 651 44.37 26.06 6.07
CA LEU A 651 44.51 27.51 5.85
C LEU A 651 45.62 27.88 4.86
N LEU A 652 46.72 27.12 4.81
CA LEU A 652 47.91 27.42 4.00
C LEU A 652 47.84 26.90 2.55
N ARG A 653 46.67 26.42 2.08
CA ARG A 653 46.48 25.92 0.72
C ARG A 653 46.62 27.06 -0.31
N LYS A 654 47.59 26.94 -1.22
CA LYS A 654 47.86 27.96 -2.26
C LYS A 654 47.21 27.68 -3.62
N GLU A 655 47.23 26.43 -4.07
CA GLU A 655 46.75 26.08 -5.42
C GLU A 655 45.23 25.82 -5.48
N ASN A 656 44.63 25.44 -4.36
CA ASN A 656 43.21 25.10 -4.24
C ASN A 656 42.64 25.68 -2.95
N PRO A 657 42.18 26.94 -2.96
CA PRO A 657 41.57 27.55 -1.79
C PRO A 657 40.30 26.79 -1.38
N TRP A 658 40.04 26.75 -0.09
CA TRP A 658 38.91 26.02 0.50
C TRP A 658 37.57 26.56 -0.01
N LEU A 659 36.70 25.69 -0.55
CA LEU A 659 35.40 26.06 -1.14
C LEU A 659 35.46 27.11 -2.27
N ALA A 660 36.60 27.25 -2.95
CA ALA A 660 36.69 28.09 -4.14
C ALA A 660 35.72 27.61 -5.22
N ALA A 661 34.95 28.54 -5.80
CA ALA A 661 34.05 28.20 -6.89
C ALA A 661 34.86 27.82 -8.14
N SER A 662 34.51 26.70 -8.77
CA SER A 662 34.83 26.48 -10.19
C SER A 662 34.08 27.51 -11.03
N GLU A 663 34.59 27.83 -12.23
CA GLU A 663 33.94 28.78 -13.14
C GLU A 663 32.47 28.38 -13.36
N ASP A 664 31.53 29.11 -12.73
CA ASP A 664 30.10 28.97 -13.00
C ASP A 664 29.87 29.26 -14.50
N PRO A 665 28.87 28.62 -15.14
CA PRO A 665 28.59 28.87 -16.55
C PRO A 665 28.37 30.37 -16.75
N ILE A 666 29.19 30.98 -17.61
CA ILE A 666 29.12 32.41 -17.92
C ILE A 666 27.73 32.71 -18.49
N TYR A 667 26.85 33.25 -17.66
CA TYR A 667 25.53 33.70 -18.10
C TYR A 667 25.72 34.93 -19.00
N SER A 668 25.54 34.72 -20.30
CA SER A 668 25.49 35.76 -21.33
C SER A 668 24.04 35.99 -21.76
N SER A 669 23.17 36.35 -20.81
CA SER A 669 21.80 36.75 -21.13
C SER A 669 21.73 38.24 -21.45
N GLU A 670 20.94 38.62 -22.47
CA GLU A 670 20.60 40.03 -22.75
C GLU A 670 19.54 40.59 -21.77
N GLU A 671 18.87 39.72 -20.99
CA GLU A 671 17.86 40.09 -20.00
C GLU A 671 18.44 40.19 -18.57
N PRO A 672 17.91 41.08 -17.70
CA PRO A 672 18.40 41.25 -16.34
C PRO A 672 18.09 40.01 -15.48
N LEU A 673 19.16 39.32 -15.07
CA LEU A 673 19.16 38.21 -14.11
C LEU A 673 19.14 38.73 -12.67
N PHE A 674 18.42 38.05 -11.79
CA PHE A 674 18.39 38.29 -10.36
C PHE A 674 19.00 37.12 -9.60
N LEU A 675 19.54 37.42 -8.42
CA LEU A 675 20.03 36.45 -7.45
C LEU A 675 19.03 36.41 -6.30
N GLU A 676 18.65 35.22 -5.87
CA GLU A 676 17.76 34.99 -4.75
C GLU A 676 18.40 34.05 -3.72
N LEU A 677 18.33 34.42 -2.44
CA LEU A 677 18.72 33.58 -1.32
C LEU A 677 17.55 33.43 -0.37
N HIS A 678 17.21 32.18 -0.07
CA HIS A 678 16.10 31.81 0.81
C HIS A 678 16.66 31.06 2.01
N ALA A 679 16.37 31.55 3.20
CA ALA A 679 16.87 31.02 4.45
C ALA A 679 15.72 30.83 5.44
N THR A 680 15.64 29.66 6.08
CA THR A 680 14.76 29.42 7.21
C THR A 680 15.61 29.27 8.45
N ALA A 681 15.45 30.13 9.45
CA ALA A 681 16.34 30.18 10.61
C ALA A 681 15.59 30.41 11.92
N MET A 682 16.23 30.11 13.04
CA MET A 682 15.80 30.56 14.38
C MET A 682 16.68 31.72 14.83
N LEU A 683 16.13 32.60 15.66
CA LEU A 683 16.90 33.68 16.28
C LEU A 683 17.39 33.24 17.66
N CYS A 684 18.68 33.35 17.90
CA CYS A 684 19.32 32.87 19.13
C CYS A 684 19.95 34.04 19.88
N LEU A 685 19.58 34.21 21.15
CA LEU A 685 20.20 35.19 22.05
C LEU A 685 21.66 34.81 22.35
N PRO A 686 22.49 35.77 22.79
CA PRO A 686 23.86 35.47 23.26
C PRO A 686 23.92 34.43 24.39
N SER A 687 22.83 34.28 25.15
CA SER A 687 22.68 33.25 26.19
C SER A 687 22.53 31.82 25.63
N GLY A 688 22.33 31.66 24.32
CA GLY A 688 21.96 30.40 23.67
C GLY A 688 20.46 30.09 23.68
N GLU A 689 19.63 30.95 24.28
CA GLU A 689 18.18 30.77 24.30
C GLU A 689 17.53 31.23 22.97
N CYS A 690 16.49 30.51 22.53
CA CYS A 690 15.73 30.87 21.34
C CYS A 690 14.85 32.11 21.61
N MET A 691 14.88 33.07 20.69
CA MET A 691 14.01 34.23 20.67
C MET A 691 12.77 33.92 19.81
N SER A 692 11.57 34.06 20.39
CA SER A 692 10.33 33.91 19.63
C SER A 692 10.13 35.08 18.65
N PRO A 693 10.01 34.83 17.34
CA PRO A 693 9.81 35.89 16.37
C PRO A 693 8.36 36.41 16.40
N ASP A 694 8.19 37.72 16.24
CA ASP A 694 6.91 38.36 15.96
C ASP A 694 7.04 39.34 14.78
N ALA A 695 5.94 39.99 14.39
CA ALA A 695 5.95 40.95 13.28
C ALA A 695 6.91 42.14 13.52
N THR A 696 7.11 42.55 14.78
CA THR A 696 8.00 43.65 15.16
C THR A 696 9.46 43.22 15.01
N VAL A 697 9.80 42.02 15.48
CA VAL A 697 11.12 41.41 15.33
C VAL A 697 11.45 41.23 13.86
N CYS A 698 10.52 40.73 13.05
CA CYS A 698 10.71 40.56 11.60
C CYS A 698 10.95 41.90 10.89
N THR A 699 10.19 42.94 11.25
CA THR A 699 10.37 44.29 10.68
C THR A 699 11.73 44.90 11.06
N THR A 700 12.13 44.72 12.32
CA THR A 700 13.42 45.23 12.84
C THR A 700 14.57 44.49 12.17
N LEU A 701 14.47 43.16 12.04
CA LEU A 701 15.46 42.33 11.35
C LEU A 701 15.58 42.71 9.87
N THR A 702 14.45 42.93 9.19
CA THR A 702 14.43 43.44 7.80
C THR A 702 15.22 44.74 7.68
N SER A 703 14.96 45.72 8.57
CA SER A 703 15.70 46.98 8.58
C SER A 703 17.18 46.81 8.89
N ALA A 704 17.53 45.86 9.76
CA ALA A 704 18.92 45.61 10.14
C ALA A 704 19.71 44.96 8.98
N LEU A 705 19.10 44.01 8.27
CA LEU A 705 19.67 43.40 7.07
C LEU A 705 19.90 44.43 5.96
N TYR A 706 18.94 45.35 5.70
CA TYR A 706 19.16 46.47 4.78
C TYR A 706 20.35 47.34 5.20
N SER A 707 20.53 47.58 6.51
CA SER A 707 21.63 48.41 7.02
C SER A 707 23.01 47.74 6.97
N SER A 708 23.08 46.47 6.56
CA SER A 708 24.35 45.75 6.37
C SER A 708 25.07 46.17 5.08
N VAL A 709 24.39 46.92 4.19
CA VAL A 709 24.94 47.48 2.96
C VAL A 709 24.65 48.98 2.87
N THR A 710 25.39 49.71 2.03
CA THR A 710 25.19 51.14 1.80
C THR A 710 23.95 51.41 0.95
N GLU A 711 23.31 52.58 1.12
CA GLU A 711 22.11 52.98 0.34
C GLU A 711 22.33 52.93 -1.17
N ASP A 712 23.52 53.30 -1.65
CA ASP A 712 23.88 53.23 -3.07
C ASP A 712 23.80 51.81 -3.63
N VAL A 713 24.20 50.82 -2.83
CA VAL A 713 24.16 49.40 -3.21
C VAL A 713 22.71 48.92 -3.25
N VAL A 714 21.89 49.29 -2.26
CA VAL A 714 20.45 48.94 -2.23
C VAL A 714 19.74 49.40 -3.50
N LEU A 715 19.99 50.65 -3.92
CA LEU A 715 19.36 51.24 -5.10
C LEU A 715 19.91 50.67 -6.41
N ASN A 716 21.24 50.62 -6.56
CA ASN A 716 21.86 50.18 -7.81
C ASN A 716 21.62 48.69 -8.10
N TRP A 717 21.58 47.88 -7.06
CA TRP A 717 21.41 46.43 -7.17
C TRP A 717 19.96 45.99 -6.94
N GLN A 718 19.03 46.93 -6.77
CA GLN A 718 17.61 46.65 -6.54
C GLN A 718 17.39 45.62 -5.41
N LEU A 719 18.15 45.77 -4.32
CA LEU A 719 18.11 44.82 -3.21
C LEU A 719 16.72 44.83 -2.55
N MET A 720 16.17 43.65 -2.38
CA MET A 720 14.95 43.40 -1.62
C MET A 720 15.25 42.42 -0.49
N VAL A 721 14.84 42.79 0.71
CA VAL A 721 14.88 41.96 1.91
C VAL A 721 13.47 41.77 2.41
N ASN A 722 13.07 40.51 2.63
CA ASN A 722 11.80 40.16 3.24
C ASN A 722 12.04 39.16 4.38
N VAL A 723 11.48 39.46 5.56
CA VAL A 723 11.53 38.59 6.72
C VAL A 723 10.11 38.37 7.23
N SER A 724 9.74 37.11 7.44
CA SER A 724 8.43 36.75 7.99
C SER A 724 8.53 35.59 8.97
N VAL A 725 7.53 35.45 9.84
CA VAL A 725 7.41 34.26 10.71
C VAL A 725 6.99 33.08 9.85
N SER A 726 7.65 31.92 10.01
CA SER A 726 7.32 30.73 9.24
C SER A 726 5.90 30.26 9.55
N ALA A 727 5.14 29.91 8.50
CA ALA A 727 3.80 29.34 8.66
C ALA A 727 3.82 27.91 9.25
N ARG A 728 4.98 27.24 9.25
CA ARG A 728 5.12 25.85 9.70
C ARG A 728 5.58 25.74 11.16
N ASP A 729 6.35 26.71 11.63
CA ASP A 729 6.87 26.75 13.00
C ASP A 729 6.97 28.19 13.49
N ASN A 730 6.26 28.48 14.58
CA ASN A 730 6.18 29.81 15.17
C ASN A 730 7.51 30.30 15.79
N TYR A 731 8.52 29.43 15.91
CA TYR A 731 9.86 29.79 16.38
C TYR A 731 10.85 30.06 15.23
N CYS A 732 10.47 29.78 13.99
CA CYS A 732 11.32 29.99 12.82
C CYS A 732 10.92 31.26 12.05
N ILE A 733 11.91 31.90 11.45
CA ILE A 733 11.75 32.98 10.48
C ILE A 733 12.11 32.49 9.08
N GLU A 734 11.46 33.07 8.08
CA GLU A 734 11.79 32.94 6.67
C GLU A 734 12.37 34.26 6.19
N VAL A 735 13.62 34.21 5.71
CA VAL A 735 14.37 35.34 5.16
C VAL A 735 14.54 35.11 3.66
N VAL A 736 14.07 36.05 2.86
CA VAL A 736 14.22 36.05 1.40
C VAL A 736 14.97 37.32 1.00
N LEU A 737 16.15 37.13 0.41
CA LEU A 737 16.94 38.21 -0.17
C LEU A 737 16.91 38.09 -1.69
N ARG A 738 16.74 39.21 -2.39
CA ARG A 738 16.80 39.27 -3.85
C ARG A 738 17.57 40.50 -4.33
N CYS A 739 18.46 40.36 -5.29
CA CYS A 739 19.17 41.49 -5.89
C CYS A 739 19.47 41.24 -7.38
N LEU A 740 19.81 42.30 -8.12
CA LEU A 740 20.23 42.23 -9.52
C LEU A 740 21.63 41.63 -9.61
N ALA A 741 21.83 40.66 -10.51
CA ALA A 741 23.16 40.12 -10.81
C ALA A 741 24.01 41.15 -11.56
N VAL A 742 25.28 41.31 -11.17
CA VAL A 742 26.22 42.27 -11.77
C VAL A 742 27.58 41.62 -12.04
N ALA A 743 28.44 42.30 -12.79
CA ALA A 743 29.80 41.81 -13.04
C ALA A 743 30.57 41.61 -11.72
N GLY A 744 31.08 40.39 -11.51
CA GLY A 744 31.76 39.96 -10.29
C GLY A 744 30.84 39.35 -9.23
N ASP A 745 29.52 39.54 -9.31
CA ASP A 745 28.53 38.94 -8.42
C ASP A 745 27.28 38.50 -9.19
N GLY A 746 27.27 37.22 -9.53
CA GLY A 746 26.27 36.56 -10.40
C GLY A 746 26.61 36.58 -11.89
N ILE A 747 27.50 37.46 -12.35
CA ILE A 747 27.92 37.53 -13.77
C ILE A 747 29.46 37.57 -13.87
N GLY A 748 30.04 36.61 -14.59
CA GLY A 748 31.49 36.53 -14.80
C GLY A 748 32.25 35.85 -13.64
N PRO A 749 33.60 35.86 -13.66
CA PRO A 749 34.41 35.14 -12.68
C PRO A 749 34.32 35.77 -11.29
N HIS A 750 34.24 34.92 -10.25
CA HIS A 750 34.17 35.33 -8.85
C HIS A 750 35.58 35.37 -8.23
N GLU A 751 36.26 36.52 -8.32
CA GLU A 751 37.65 36.64 -7.85
C GLU A 751 37.80 36.49 -6.32
N LEU A 752 36.77 36.84 -5.53
CA LEU A 752 36.86 36.89 -4.06
C LEU A 752 36.29 35.66 -3.33
N ASN A 753 35.53 34.79 -4.01
CA ASN A 753 34.85 33.62 -3.41
C ASN A 753 34.09 33.92 -2.10
N ASP A 754 33.50 35.11 -2.00
CA ASP A 754 32.98 35.67 -0.74
C ASP A 754 31.44 35.66 -0.65
N GLY A 755 30.80 35.06 -1.65
CA GLY A 755 29.35 34.89 -1.76
C GLY A 755 28.63 36.17 -2.18
N GLY A 756 29.38 37.21 -2.57
CA GLY A 756 28.82 38.46 -3.04
C GLY A 756 28.03 39.22 -1.97
N ILE A 757 27.11 40.06 -2.43
CA ILE A 757 26.28 40.92 -1.58
C ILE A 757 25.34 40.10 -0.69
N LEU A 758 24.68 39.08 -1.25
CA LEU A 758 23.71 38.27 -0.51
C LEU A 758 24.40 37.44 0.58
N GLY A 759 25.58 36.87 0.27
CA GLY A 759 26.43 36.21 1.26
C GLY A 759 26.89 37.18 2.36
N THR A 760 27.25 38.41 2.01
CA THR A 760 27.66 39.44 2.98
C THR A 760 26.55 39.80 3.96
N ILE A 761 25.34 40.09 3.46
CA ILE A 761 24.18 40.45 4.28
C ILE A 761 23.82 39.31 5.23
N MET A 762 23.78 38.08 4.72
CA MET A 762 23.47 36.91 5.55
C MET A 762 24.54 36.65 6.60
N ALA A 763 25.83 36.79 6.26
CA ALA A 763 26.93 36.61 7.20
C ALA A 763 26.83 37.54 8.42
N ALA A 764 26.36 38.79 8.24
CA ALA A 764 26.15 39.72 9.35
C ALA A 764 25.15 39.16 10.38
N GLY A 765 24.07 38.51 9.93
CA GLY A 765 23.11 37.87 10.83
C GLY A 765 23.62 36.57 11.45
N PHE A 766 24.42 35.78 10.74
CA PHE A 766 25.04 34.57 11.30
C PHE A 766 26.06 34.88 12.39
N LYS A 767 26.83 35.95 12.20
CA LYS A 767 27.84 36.41 13.17
C LYS A 767 27.23 37.18 14.36
N GLY A 768 25.94 37.54 14.28
CA GLY A 768 25.24 38.29 15.31
C GLY A 768 25.60 39.78 15.34
N GLU A 769 26.01 40.31 14.20
CA GLU A 769 26.60 41.64 14.01
C GLU A 769 25.70 42.57 13.19
N LEU A 770 24.39 42.40 13.33
CA LEU A 770 23.40 43.22 12.64
C LEU A 770 23.30 44.60 13.28
N LEU A 771 23.69 45.62 12.52
CA LEU A 771 23.52 47.02 12.90
C LEU A 771 22.04 47.31 13.17
N ARG A 772 21.75 48.00 14.28
CA ARG A 772 20.38 48.38 14.71
C ARG A 772 19.47 47.18 15.05
N PHE A 773 20.03 46.00 15.27
CA PHE A 773 19.36 44.87 15.90
C PHE A 773 19.87 44.65 17.33
N GLN A 774 19.31 43.66 18.04
CA GLN A 774 19.81 43.29 19.35
C GLN A 774 21.21 42.67 19.23
N ALA A 775 22.17 43.23 19.96
CA ALA A 775 23.58 42.83 19.88
C ALA A 775 23.79 41.36 20.26
N GLY A 776 24.57 40.64 19.43
CA GLY A 776 24.93 39.25 19.64
C GLY A 776 23.80 38.24 19.37
N VAL A 777 22.67 38.67 18.80
CA VAL A 777 21.61 37.74 18.35
C VAL A 777 22.00 37.14 17.02
N THR A 778 22.19 35.82 16.98
CA THR A 778 22.60 35.07 15.78
C THR A 778 21.41 34.40 15.11
N MET A 779 21.55 34.10 13.81
CA MET A 779 20.60 33.28 13.07
C MET A 779 21.09 31.83 12.98
N GLU A 780 20.38 30.87 13.57
CA GLU A 780 20.67 29.46 13.40
C GLU A 780 19.87 28.86 12.23
N ILE A 781 20.55 28.50 11.16
CA ILE A 781 19.92 28.07 9.92
C ILE A 781 19.31 26.68 10.04
N SER A 782 18.03 26.54 9.69
CA SER A 782 17.42 25.25 9.40
C SER A 782 17.61 24.90 7.94
N ARG A 783 17.31 25.79 7.00
CA ARG A 783 17.36 25.50 5.56
C ARG A 783 17.94 26.69 4.81
N LEU A 784 18.81 26.44 3.84
CA LEU A 784 19.43 27.49 3.04
C LEU A 784 19.52 27.06 1.57
N ASP A 785 18.99 27.90 0.69
CA ASP A 785 19.06 27.70 -0.75
C ASP A 785 19.32 29.04 -1.47
N ALA A 786 19.98 28.99 -2.63
CA ALA A 786 20.21 30.16 -3.46
C ALA A 786 20.07 29.83 -4.95
N TRP A 787 19.49 30.76 -5.70
CA TRP A 787 19.08 30.58 -7.09
C TRP A 787 19.31 31.83 -7.94
N TYR A 788 19.47 31.63 -9.24
CA TYR A 788 19.23 32.64 -10.25
C TYR A 788 17.73 32.71 -10.52
N SER A 789 17.17 33.92 -10.63
CA SER A 789 15.79 34.14 -11.00
C SER A 789 15.62 35.20 -12.09
N SER A 790 14.58 35.03 -12.89
CA SER A 790 14.16 35.99 -13.90
C SER A 790 13.48 37.21 -13.26
N LYS A 791 13.17 38.25 -14.06
CA LYS A 791 12.48 39.45 -13.56
C LYS A 791 11.12 39.16 -12.94
N ASP A 792 10.37 38.21 -13.49
CA ASP A 792 9.07 37.74 -12.98
C ASP A 792 9.17 36.76 -11.79
N GLY A 793 10.39 36.40 -11.36
CA GLY A 793 10.64 35.55 -10.19
C GLY A 793 10.60 34.05 -10.50
N SER A 794 10.70 33.65 -11.77
CA SER A 794 10.88 32.24 -12.14
C SER A 794 12.33 31.82 -11.87
N ILE A 795 12.53 30.62 -11.33
CA ILE A 795 13.86 30.11 -10.97
C ILE A 795 14.53 29.57 -12.23
N GLU A 796 15.72 30.08 -12.56
CA GLU A 796 16.48 29.69 -13.75
C GLU A 796 17.55 28.62 -13.46
N GLY A 797 18.16 28.64 -12.27
CA GLY A 797 19.17 27.66 -11.87
C GLY A 797 19.75 27.90 -10.47
N PRO A 798 20.53 26.98 -9.90
CA PRO A 798 21.12 27.14 -8.57
C PRO A 798 22.30 28.11 -8.58
N ALA A 799 22.33 29.05 -7.63
CA ALA A 799 23.43 30.01 -7.42
C ALA A 799 24.33 29.55 -6.26
N THR A 800 24.97 28.39 -6.44
CA THR A 800 25.68 27.70 -5.34
C THR A 800 26.89 28.49 -4.80
N TYR A 801 27.50 29.35 -5.61
CA TYR A 801 28.63 30.20 -5.20
C TYR A 801 28.26 31.13 -4.03
N ILE A 802 27.00 31.58 -3.94
CA ILE A 802 26.52 32.45 -2.85
C ILE A 802 26.63 31.72 -1.52
N VAL A 803 26.13 30.48 -1.47
CA VAL A 803 26.14 29.67 -0.24
C VAL A 803 27.56 29.19 0.09
N ARG A 804 28.35 28.78 -0.91
CA ARG A 804 29.77 28.42 -0.70
C ARG A 804 30.55 29.60 -0.13
N GLY A 805 30.41 30.78 -0.72
CA GLY A 805 31.11 31.97 -0.27
C GLY A 805 30.61 32.50 1.07
N LEU A 806 29.32 32.32 1.39
CA LEU A 806 28.80 32.53 2.73
C LEU A 806 29.46 31.61 3.75
N CYS A 807 29.57 30.30 3.47
CA CYS A 807 30.31 29.37 4.31
C CYS A 807 31.79 29.78 4.43
N HIS A 808 32.44 30.19 3.34
CA HIS A 808 33.81 30.70 3.34
C HIS A 808 33.97 31.91 4.29
N ARG A 809 33.06 32.88 4.23
CA ARG A 809 33.05 34.10 5.06
C ARG A 809 32.75 33.84 6.54
N CYS A 810 32.03 32.77 6.85
CA CYS A 810 31.64 32.42 8.22
C CYS A 810 32.63 31.46 8.88
N CYS A 811 33.05 30.41 8.17
CA CYS A 811 33.83 29.31 8.71
C CYS A 811 35.33 29.61 8.81
N LEU A 812 35.96 30.25 7.81
CA LEU A 812 37.41 30.48 7.85
C LEU A 812 37.86 31.43 8.96
N PRO A 813 37.22 32.60 9.17
CA PRO A 813 37.56 33.45 10.32
C PRO A 813 37.43 32.70 11.65
N GLU A 814 36.41 31.84 11.76
CA GLU A 814 36.18 31.06 12.98
C GLU A 814 37.24 29.97 13.17
N VAL A 815 37.73 29.30 12.12
CA VAL A 815 38.89 28.39 12.20
C VAL A 815 40.13 29.13 12.67
N ILE A 816 40.38 30.34 12.16
CA ILE A 816 41.53 31.16 12.57
C ILE A 816 41.41 31.59 14.03
N LEU A 817 40.23 32.04 14.47
CA LEU A 817 40.01 32.42 15.88
C LEU A 817 40.18 31.23 16.83
N ARG A 818 39.77 30.04 16.41
CA ARG A 818 40.03 28.80 17.15
C ARG A 818 41.52 28.48 17.22
N CYS A 819 42.27 28.67 16.13
CA CYS A 819 43.73 28.53 16.15
C CYS A 819 44.37 29.52 17.11
N MET A 820 43.96 30.79 17.09
CA MET A 820 44.45 31.81 18.03
C MET A 820 44.19 31.43 19.48
N GLN A 821 42.98 30.94 19.78
CA GLN A 821 42.64 30.47 21.13
C GLN A 821 43.53 29.30 21.57
N VAL A 822 43.79 28.34 20.69
CA VAL A 822 44.68 27.20 20.96
C VAL A 822 46.13 27.66 21.14
N SER A 823 46.59 28.63 20.35
CA SER A 823 47.93 29.22 20.48
C SER A 823 48.14 29.89 21.83
N VAL A 824 47.13 30.62 22.33
CA VAL A 824 47.15 31.23 23.67
C VAL A 824 47.29 30.16 24.77
N SER A 825 46.48 29.09 24.72
CA SER A 825 46.56 27.99 25.70
C SER A 825 47.89 27.24 25.67
N LEU A 826 48.46 27.02 24.47
CA LEU A 826 49.79 26.40 24.32
C LEU A 826 50.90 27.25 24.93
N LEU A 827 50.82 28.57 24.78
CA LEU A 827 51.79 29.49 25.33
C LEU A 827 51.68 29.59 26.85
N GLU A 828 50.46 29.67 27.39
CA GLU A 828 50.19 29.60 28.84
C GLU A 828 50.74 28.29 29.45
N SER A 829 50.65 27.19 28.69
CA SER A 829 51.20 25.89 29.08
C SER A 829 52.73 25.76 28.93
N GLY A 830 53.43 26.83 28.53
CA GLY A 830 54.89 26.85 28.36
C GLY A 830 55.41 26.10 27.12
N SER A 831 54.56 25.81 26.14
CA SER A 831 54.91 25.17 24.88
C SER A 831 54.56 26.07 23.68
N PRO A 832 55.30 27.18 23.46
CA PRO A 832 54.98 28.15 22.41
C PRO A 832 54.90 27.49 21.02
N PRO A 833 53.82 27.73 20.25
CA PRO A 833 53.70 27.23 18.89
C PRO A 833 54.63 27.99 17.93
N GLU A 834 55.31 27.28 17.02
CA GLU A 834 56.20 27.87 16.01
C GLU A 834 55.44 28.62 14.91
N SER A 835 54.17 28.26 14.69
CA SER A 835 53.33 28.73 13.60
C SER A 835 52.42 29.92 13.94
N HIS A 836 52.53 30.48 15.15
CA HIS A 836 51.68 31.61 15.57
C HIS A 836 51.83 32.84 14.66
N ASP A 837 53.07 33.20 14.34
CA ASP A 837 53.36 34.35 13.48
C ASP A 837 52.81 34.14 12.05
N GLU A 838 52.74 32.89 11.59
CA GLU A 838 52.15 32.54 10.28
C GLU A 838 50.65 32.85 10.24
N LEU A 839 49.91 32.68 11.34
CA LEU A 839 48.48 33.05 11.41
C LEU A 839 48.26 34.55 11.28
N ILE A 840 49.15 35.35 11.87
CA ILE A 840 49.12 36.81 11.78
C ILE A 840 49.43 37.26 10.36
N GLU A 841 50.47 36.71 9.75
CA GLU A 841 50.83 36.97 8.35
C GLU A 841 49.70 36.57 7.40
N LEU A 842 49.05 35.43 7.65
CA LEU A 842 47.95 34.90 6.83
C LEU A 842 46.74 35.83 6.81
N VAL A 843 46.38 36.43 7.94
CA VAL A 843 45.28 37.42 8.03
C VAL A 843 45.71 38.78 7.47
N ALA A 844 46.94 39.21 7.72
CA ALA A 844 47.44 40.52 7.29
C ALA A 844 47.79 40.59 5.80
N CYS A 845 48.07 39.46 5.16
CA CYS A 845 48.46 39.38 3.76
C CYS A 845 47.31 39.82 2.83
N PRO A 846 47.48 40.86 2.00
CA PRO A 846 46.45 41.27 1.04
C PRO A 846 46.18 40.20 -0.03
N GLU A 847 47.16 39.36 -0.34
CA GLU A 847 47.06 38.33 -1.38
C GLU A 847 46.20 37.13 -0.96
N THR A 848 46.05 36.87 0.35
CA THR A 848 45.19 35.78 0.86
C THR A 848 43.72 36.19 0.93
N GLY A 849 43.42 37.48 0.98
CA GLY A 849 42.06 38.02 1.04
C GLY A 849 41.31 37.75 2.36
N PHE A 850 41.92 37.09 3.35
CA PHE A 850 41.22 36.70 4.58
C PHE A 850 40.74 37.88 5.41
N LEU A 851 41.46 39.00 5.43
CA LEU A 851 41.04 40.21 6.14
C LEU A 851 39.62 40.66 5.77
N HIS A 852 39.21 40.47 4.51
CA HIS A 852 37.87 40.84 4.02
C HIS A 852 36.75 39.89 4.49
N LEU A 853 37.10 38.71 5.00
CA LEU A 853 36.14 37.75 5.55
C LEU A 853 35.81 38.04 7.01
N PHE A 854 36.73 38.66 7.74
CA PHE A 854 36.52 39.04 9.14
C PHE A 854 35.49 40.15 9.24
N SER A 855 34.61 40.00 10.22
CA SER A 855 33.79 41.11 10.68
C SER A 855 34.58 41.99 11.65
N GLN A 856 34.03 43.16 11.99
CA GLN A 856 34.71 44.08 12.91
C GLN A 856 34.85 43.47 14.31
N GLN A 857 33.85 42.74 14.79
CA GLN A 857 33.90 42.12 16.11
C GLN A 857 34.85 40.93 16.13
N GLN A 858 34.86 40.10 15.08
CA GLN A 858 35.83 39.00 14.95
C GLN A 858 37.26 39.51 14.87
N LEU A 859 37.51 40.62 14.17
CA LEU A 859 38.85 41.22 14.11
C LEU A 859 39.27 41.79 15.47
N GLN A 860 38.33 42.37 16.23
CA GLN A 860 38.59 42.78 17.60
C GLN A 860 38.95 41.59 18.50
N GLU A 861 38.22 40.48 18.39
CA GLU A 861 38.50 39.24 19.11
C GLU A 861 39.88 38.67 18.75
N PHE A 862 40.20 38.64 17.44
CA PHE A 862 41.51 38.22 16.94
C PHE A 862 42.66 39.03 17.58
N LEU A 863 42.51 40.36 17.64
CA LEU A 863 43.50 41.23 18.28
C LEU A 863 43.56 41.06 19.81
N LEU A 864 42.46 40.66 20.45
CA LEU A 864 42.45 40.34 21.88
C LEU A 864 43.25 39.06 22.15
N PHE A 865 43.07 38.01 21.36
CA PHE A 865 43.90 36.81 21.48
C PHE A 865 45.38 37.09 21.23
N GLU A 866 45.71 37.92 20.24
CA GLU A 866 47.09 38.33 20.00
C GLU A 866 47.70 39.08 21.18
N ARG A 867 46.90 39.93 21.82
CA ARG A 867 47.31 40.64 23.03
C ARG A 867 47.55 39.67 24.18
N GLU A 868 46.66 38.71 24.41
CA GLU A 868 46.81 37.70 25.46
C GLU A 868 48.04 36.83 25.23
N TYR A 869 48.24 36.37 23.98
CA TYR A 869 49.44 35.65 23.57
C TYR A 869 50.70 36.47 23.87
N SER A 870 50.74 37.74 23.46
CA SER A 870 51.89 38.62 23.73
C SER A 870 52.18 38.79 25.23
N ILE A 871 51.15 38.88 26.07
CA ILE A 871 51.30 38.99 27.54
C ILE A 871 51.94 37.72 28.10
N PHE A 872 51.40 36.54 27.79
CA PHE A 872 51.98 35.26 28.26
C PHE A 872 53.40 35.04 27.74
N LYS A 873 53.72 35.54 26.54
CA LYS A 873 55.07 35.44 25.97
C LYS A 873 56.05 36.26 26.79
N MET A 874 55.65 37.43 27.25
CA MET A 874 56.45 38.29 28.14
C MET A 874 56.63 37.65 29.51
N GLU A 875 55.57 37.09 30.10
CA GLU A 875 55.62 36.41 31.39
C GLU A 875 56.57 35.19 31.35
N LEU A 876 56.47 34.36 30.31
CA LEU A 876 57.37 33.22 30.11
C LEU A 876 58.83 33.65 29.94
N GLN A 877 59.08 34.77 29.23
CA GLN A 877 60.42 35.35 29.09
C GLN A 877 60.97 35.89 30.42
N GLU A 878 60.12 36.51 31.25
CA GLU A 878 60.49 36.96 32.59
C GLU A 878 60.84 35.79 33.51
N GLU A 879 60.05 34.71 33.50
CA GLU A 879 60.32 33.49 34.26
C GLU A 879 61.60 32.78 33.82
N LEU A 880 61.91 32.76 32.52
CA LEU A 880 63.15 32.19 31.97
C LEU A 880 64.39 33.07 32.23
N SER A 881 64.19 34.35 32.55
CA SER A 881 65.26 35.32 32.80
C SER A 881 65.61 35.52 34.28
N CYS A 882 64.76 35.01 35.19
CA CYS A 882 65.03 34.86 36.62
C CYS A 882 65.67 33.50 36.94
#